data_AF-A0A0U1NUH5-F1
#
_entry.id   AF-A0A0U1NUH5-F1
#
_cell.length_a   1.000
_cell.length_b   1.000
_cell.length_c   1.000
_cell.angle_alpha   90.00
_cell.angle_beta   90.00
_cell.angle_gamma   90.00
#
_symmetry.space_group_name_H-M   'P 1'
#
loop_
_entity.id
_entity.type
_entity.pdbx_description
1 polymer ?
#
loop_
_entity_poly.entity_id
_entity_poly.type
_entity_poly.pdbx_seq_one_letter_code
_entity_poly.pdbx_strand_id
1 'polypeptide(L)'
;MMFTVANEKIKPIETISVDEEFLIPQLKKSKEPFIFLKKQGQLFAYATLNNQLLNKLEKEGASKDVLLEHAKSIESICYLTEEISLPGLFQIIGEPFAIKIDENGKPMGYILREDVLAELLKQENKSVDLLKILLTSIPMGIFVVNKEKRIINYNEAGLEMIKSTAEKVLNVPGEIIFSGEHINNVFSTGKTFLNHLEFLNGIGVLVDYSPILNYNDGVEGIIIVIQDLPMVEEMALEIEHFKDLYKDLNAILSSIYDEILVVNAKGELIRFSEKIIQDFWQVELSEMIGKNIMELEEQGLFTPSVTRLVIEKRKKVSVVQETRSGRKILAVGNPVFNEKNELDRIIIASRDITETTKLKNELQEMRKISEQYKKELDDFKSKDRFLKKLIYCSPKMEKIMNQVKKIAAFSSTVLLYGESGVGKEVIAQAIHQLGRRSDKPFLKLNCGAIPDNLLESELFGYARGAFTGADKNGKDGYFKQADGGILFLDEIGEMPLYLQVKLLRVLQEQEVIPIGSTTPIPVNVQIIAATNKKLEKMVEAGTFREDLFYRLNVIPIHIPALRERTEDISLLAFHFLQQLNEKYDRNYHLTPDAINVLEFYPWPGNVRELQNIIERLVVTADHPAINAEFVSEFLSTNYEHKKLKPVVTRVIPLQEAVDYVEEQLIVMAMDQYKTTTKAAKALGISQSSVSRKYQKILSDKHIQMEDFSSR
;
A
#
# COMPACT_ATOMS: atom_id res chain seq x y z
N MET A 1 -22.88 -67.65 7.58
CA MET A 1 -23.49 -68.99 7.45
C MET A 1 -23.48 -69.37 5.99
N MET A 2 -23.07 -70.60 5.69
CA MET A 2 -23.09 -71.18 4.34
C MET A 2 -24.06 -72.37 4.33
N PHE A 3 -24.88 -72.47 3.28
CA PHE A 3 -25.92 -73.47 3.11
C PHE A 3 -25.60 -74.37 1.92
N THR A 4 -25.62 -75.69 2.11
CA THR A 4 -25.39 -76.65 1.03
C THR A 4 -26.69 -77.06 0.37
N VAL A 5 -26.70 -77.07 -0.96
CA VAL A 5 -27.85 -77.51 -1.77
C VAL A 5 -27.73 -79.01 -2.09
N ALA A 6 -28.79 -79.79 -1.87
CA ALA A 6 -28.82 -81.20 -2.23
C ALA A 6 -28.76 -81.39 -3.76
N ASN A 7 -27.82 -82.21 -4.23
CA ASN A 7 -27.59 -82.42 -5.66
C ASN A 7 -28.80 -83.00 -6.42
N GLU A 8 -29.69 -83.71 -5.73
CA GLU A 8 -30.89 -84.33 -6.31
C GLU A 8 -31.94 -83.30 -6.79
N LYS A 9 -31.85 -82.04 -6.33
CA LYS A 9 -32.78 -80.95 -6.69
C LYS A 9 -32.30 -80.10 -7.86
N ILE A 10 -31.09 -80.35 -8.36
CA ILE A 10 -30.53 -79.63 -9.50
C ILE A 10 -31.11 -80.22 -10.78
N LYS A 11 -31.79 -79.37 -11.55
CA LYS A 11 -32.36 -79.76 -12.83
C LYS A 11 -31.39 -79.49 -13.98
N PRO A 12 -31.38 -80.33 -15.03
CA PRO A 12 -30.49 -80.12 -16.18
C PRO A 12 -30.88 -78.86 -16.96
N ILE A 13 -29.90 -78.16 -17.50
CA ILE A 13 -30.14 -77.00 -18.38
C ILE A 13 -30.40 -77.52 -19.79
N GLU A 14 -31.66 -77.52 -20.22
CA GLU A 14 -32.01 -77.79 -21.61
C GLU A 14 -31.75 -76.54 -22.46
N THR A 15 -30.90 -76.67 -23.49
CA THR A 15 -30.41 -75.53 -24.26
C THR A 15 -30.76 -75.60 -25.74
N ILE A 16 -31.19 -74.46 -26.29
CA ILE A 16 -31.49 -74.26 -27.70
C ILE A 16 -30.44 -73.31 -28.29
N SER A 17 -29.73 -73.77 -29.33
CA SER A 17 -28.82 -72.89 -30.09
C SER A 17 -29.62 -72.01 -31.02
N VAL A 18 -29.46 -70.69 -30.88
CA VAL A 18 -30.12 -69.68 -31.69
C VAL A 18 -29.40 -69.50 -33.04
N ASP A 19 -28.18 -70.02 -33.20
CA ASP A 19 -27.39 -69.93 -34.42
C ASP A 19 -27.60 -71.11 -35.39
N GLU A 20 -28.30 -72.16 -34.96
CA GLU A 20 -28.66 -73.31 -35.79
C GLU A 20 -30.11 -73.20 -36.26
N GLU A 21 -30.41 -73.69 -37.48
CA GLU A 21 -31.76 -73.72 -38.03
C GLU A 21 -32.65 -74.64 -37.16
N PHE A 22 -33.59 -74.05 -36.42
CA PHE A 22 -34.18 -74.71 -35.26
C PHE A 22 -35.20 -75.82 -35.63
N LEU A 23 -34.94 -77.03 -35.13
CA LEU A 23 -35.80 -78.21 -35.16
C LEU A 23 -36.91 -78.11 -34.08
N ILE A 24 -38.09 -77.65 -34.50
CA ILE A 24 -39.37 -77.62 -33.72
C ILE A 24 -39.68 -78.89 -32.88
N PRO A 25 -39.29 -80.13 -33.25
CA PRO A 25 -39.68 -81.33 -32.50
C PRO A 25 -39.14 -81.44 -31.07
N GLN A 26 -38.06 -80.74 -30.70
CA GLN A 26 -37.45 -80.87 -29.36
C GLN A 26 -38.22 -80.11 -28.26
N LEU A 27 -38.83 -78.97 -28.60
CA LEU A 27 -39.60 -78.13 -27.67
C LEU A 27 -40.84 -78.85 -27.11
N LYS A 28 -41.49 -79.71 -27.90
CA LYS A 28 -42.72 -80.43 -27.49
C LYS A 28 -42.46 -81.64 -26.58
N LYS A 29 -41.21 -82.08 -26.41
CA LYS A 29 -40.85 -83.22 -25.56
C LYS A 29 -40.25 -82.83 -24.20
N SER A 30 -39.87 -81.57 -24.01
CA SER A 30 -39.35 -81.08 -22.74
C SER A 30 -40.42 -81.11 -21.65
N LYS A 31 -40.04 -81.58 -20.45
CA LYS A 31 -40.90 -81.56 -19.25
C LYS A 31 -40.47 -80.47 -18.26
N GLU A 32 -39.48 -79.66 -18.62
CA GLU A 32 -38.91 -78.65 -17.73
C GLU A 32 -39.62 -77.29 -17.87
N PRO A 33 -39.79 -76.51 -16.78
CA PRO A 33 -40.49 -75.22 -16.81
C PRO A 33 -39.71 -74.10 -17.52
N PHE A 34 -38.40 -74.26 -17.72
CA PHE A 34 -37.55 -73.26 -18.35
C PHE A 34 -36.69 -73.87 -19.44
N ILE A 35 -36.53 -73.13 -20.54
CA ILE A 35 -35.61 -73.44 -21.62
C ILE A 35 -34.60 -72.32 -21.74
N PHE A 36 -33.35 -72.69 -21.98
CA PHE A 36 -32.25 -71.74 -22.07
C PHE A 36 -31.77 -71.57 -23.51
N LEU A 37 -31.42 -70.35 -23.89
CA LEU A 37 -31.00 -69.98 -25.24
C LEU A 37 -29.49 -69.75 -25.28
N LYS A 38 -28.82 -70.35 -26.27
CA LYS A 38 -27.40 -70.20 -26.55
C LYS A 38 -27.15 -69.41 -27.83
N LYS A 39 -26.15 -68.54 -27.80
CA LYS A 39 -25.60 -67.84 -28.97
C LYS A 39 -24.08 -67.94 -28.89
N GLN A 40 -23.44 -68.35 -29.99
CA GLN A 40 -22.00 -68.62 -30.11
C GLN A 40 -21.46 -69.54 -28.99
N GLY A 41 -22.27 -70.52 -28.58
CA GLY A 41 -21.91 -71.50 -27.54
C GLY A 41 -22.12 -71.05 -26.09
N GLN A 42 -22.47 -69.79 -25.83
CA GLN A 42 -22.74 -69.27 -24.48
C GLN A 42 -24.23 -69.06 -24.22
N LEU A 43 -24.67 -69.33 -22.99
CA LEU A 43 -26.04 -69.02 -22.54
C LEU A 43 -26.19 -67.51 -22.40
N PHE A 44 -27.22 -66.94 -23.01
CA PHE A 44 -27.47 -65.49 -22.91
C PHE A 44 -28.89 -65.15 -22.46
N ALA A 45 -29.85 -66.07 -22.60
CA ALA A 45 -31.23 -65.82 -22.22
C ALA A 45 -31.96 -67.11 -21.83
N TYR A 46 -33.12 -66.99 -21.20
CA TYR A 46 -34.02 -68.09 -20.90
C TYR A 46 -35.47 -67.70 -21.19
N ALA A 47 -36.31 -68.68 -21.52
CA ALA A 47 -37.75 -68.50 -21.71
C ALA A 47 -38.52 -69.47 -20.81
N THR A 48 -39.62 -68.99 -20.23
CA THR A 48 -40.52 -69.82 -19.43
C THR A 48 -41.47 -70.58 -20.35
N LEU A 49 -41.49 -71.91 -20.25
CA LEU A 49 -42.45 -72.76 -20.95
C LEU A 49 -43.79 -72.73 -20.21
N ASN A 50 -44.64 -71.77 -20.58
CA ASN A 50 -46.03 -71.74 -20.14
C ASN A 50 -46.98 -72.05 -21.31
N ASN A 51 -48.23 -72.44 -21.00
CA ASN A 51 -49.24 -72.76 -22.02
C ASN A 51 -49.48 -71.59 -23.00
N GLN A 52 -49.22 -70.35 -22.59
CA GLN A 52 -49.32 -69.18 -23.47
C GLN A 52 -48.23 -69.18 -24.55
N LEU A 53 -46.96 -69.38 -24.18
CA LEU A 53 -45.85 -69.43 -25.12
C LEU A 53 -46.00 -70.60 -26.09
N LEU A 54 -46.39 -71.78 -25.58
CA LEU A 54 -46.63 -72.98 -26.38
C LEU A 54 -47.76 -72.76 -27.41
N ASN A 55 -48.88 -72.18 -27.00
CA ASN A 55 -50.00 -71.87 -27.90
C ASN A 55 -49.66 -70.80 -28.94
N LYS A 56 -48.81 -69.83 -28.60
CA LYS A 56 -48.36 -68.77 -29.53
C LYS A 56 -47.41 -69.32 -30.59
N LEU A 57 -46.48 -70.18 -30.19
CA LEU A 57 -45.56 -70.87 -31.08
C LEU A 57 -46.30 -71.80 -32.07
N GLU A 58 -47.44 -72.38 -31.67
CA GLU A 58 -48.29 -73.17 -32.57
C GLU A 58 -49.10 -72.34 -33.57
N LYS A 59 -49.51 -71.12 -33.21
CA LYS A 59 -50.32 -70.24 -34.09
C LYS A 59 -49.49 -69.42 -35.08
N GLU A 60 -48.35 -68.90 -34.67
CA GLU A 60 -47.55 -67.93 -35.44
C GLU A 60 -46.42 -68.58 -36.25
N GLY A 61 -46.33 -69.92 -36.25
CA GLY A 61 -45.35 -70.66 -37.04
C GLY A 61 -43.94 -70.53 -36.47
N ALA A 62 -43.71 -71.02 -35.25
CA ALA A 62 -42.41 -71.30 -34.62
C ALA A 62 -41.20 -70.48 -35.11
N SER A 63 -41.33 -69.15 -35.15
CA SER A 63 -40.24 -68.24 -35.52
C SER A 63 -39.32 -67.98 -34.34
N LYS A 64 -38.02 -67.87 -34.62
CA LYS A 64 -36.96 -67.49 -33.67
C LYS A 64 -37.26 -66.16 -32.96
N ASP A 65 -37.94 -65.25 -33.64
CA ASP A 65 -38.29 -63.93 -33.11
C ASP A 65 -39.29 -64.01 -31.95
N VAL A 66 -40.26 -64.93 -32.02
CA VAL A 66 -41.29 -65.11 -30.96
C VAL A 66 -40.68 -65.63 -29.67
N LEU A 67 -39.69 -66.53 -29.76
CA LEU A 67 -38.93 -67.02 -28.61
C LEU A 67 -38.07 -65.92 -27.99
N LEU A 68 -37.38 -65.12 -28.82
CA LEU A 68 -36.55 -64.02 -28.34
C LEU A 68 -37.38 -62.90 -27.70
N GLU A 69 -38.58 -62.61 -28.20
CA GLU A 69 -39.50 -61.63 -27.59
C GLU A 69 -39.91 -62.00 -26.16
N HIS A 70 -40.02 -63.29 -25.84
CA HIS A 70 -40.44 -63.78 -24.53
C HIS A 70 -39.26 -64.29 -23.69
N ALA A 71 -38.03 -64.17 -24.19
CA ALA A 71 -36.83 -64.56 -23.49
C ALA A 71 -36.34 -63.41 -22.60
N LYS A 72 -35.94 -63.74 -21.38
CA LYS A 72 -35.29 -62.83 -20.43
C LYS A 72 -33.79 -63.07 -20.44
N SER A 73 -33.00 -62.01 -20.30
CA SER A 73 -31.54 -62.11 -20.20
C SER A 73 -31.14 -62.97 -19.00
N ILE A 74 -30.09 -63.76 -19.17
CA ILE A 74 -29.53 -64.60 -18.11
C ILE A 74 -28.51 -63.85 -17.23
N GLU A 75 -28.12 -62.63 -17.63
CA GLU A 75 -27.12 -61.81 -16.93
C GLU A 75 -27.55 -61.38 -15.52
N SER A 76 -28.86 -61.26 -15.27
CA SER A 76 -29.40 -60.90 -13.95
C SER A 76 -29.59 -62.09 -13.02
N ILE A 77 -29.36 -63.32 -13.50
CA ILE A 77 -29.63 -64.54 -12.72
C ILE A 77 -28.45 -64.87 -11.80
N CYS A 78 -28.76 -65.25 -10.57
CA CYS A 78 -27.76 -65.63 -9.57
C CYS A 78 -27.08 -66.96 -9.94
N TYR A 79 -25.75 -66.99 -9.87
CA TYR A 79 -24.93 -68.19 -10.05
C TYR A 79 -24.46 -68.73 -8.70
N LEU A 80 -24.68 -70.02 -8.45
CA LEU A 80 -24.41 -70.68 -7.17
C LEU A 80 -23.25 -71.67 -7.28
N THR A 81 -22.34 -71.60 -6.32
CA THR A 81 -21.34 -72.63 -6.02
C THR A 81 -21.91 -73.63 -5.01
N GLU A 82 -21.15 -74.64 -4.57
CA GLU A 82 -21.65 -75.71 -3.67
C GLU A 82 -22.20 -75.19 -2.32
N GLU A 83 -21.75 -74.02 -1.87
CA GLU A 83 -22.16 -73.37 -0.63
C GLU A 83 -22.77 -71.99 -0.90
N ILE A 84 -24.05 -71.81 -0.52
CA ILE A 84 -24.76 -70.54 -0.63
C ILE A 84 -24.46 -69.69 0.59
N SER A 85 -23.88 -68.51 0.39
CA SER A 85 -23.73 -67.50 1.44
C SER A 85 -25.05 -66.77 1.73
N LEU A 86 -25.19 -66.21 2.93
CA LEU A 86 -26.38 -65.43 3.31
C LEU A 86 -26.70 -64.27 2.32
N PRO A 87 -25.73 -63.48 1.82
CA PRO A 87 -26.00 -62.47 0.79
C PRO A 87 -26.42 -63.07 -0.56
N GLY A 88 -25.82 -64.20 -0.96
CA GLY A 88 -26.23 -64.93 -2.17
C GLY A 88 -27.68 -65.39 -2.09
N LEU A 89 -28.18 -65.64 -0.89
CA LEU A 89 -29.58 -66.01 -0.67
C LEU A 89 -30.57 -64.91 -1.06
N PHE A 90 -30.27 -63.66 -0.70
CA PHE A 90 -31.13 -62.51 -1.04
C PHE A 90 -31.19 -62.26 -2.54
N GLN A 91 -30.14 -62.59 -3.29
CA GLN A 91 -30.16 -62.55 -4.76
C GLN A 91 -31.15 -63.58 -5.33
N ILE A 92 -31.25 -64.77 -4.73
CA ILE A 92 -32.16 -65.83 -5.20
C ILE A 92 -33.62 -65.48 -4.93
N ILE A 93 -33.93 -64.80 -3.81
CA ILE A 93 -35.33 -64.47 -3.45
C ILE A 93 -36.02 -63.64 -4.53
N GLY A 94 -35.28 -62.75 -5.21
CA GLY A 94 -35.77 -61.89 -6.27
C GLY A 94 -35.93 -62.56 -7.64
N GLU A 95 -35.33 -63.74 -7.85
CA GLU A 95 -35.25 -64.41 -9.16
C GLU A 95 -36.01 -65.76 -9.15
N PRO A 96 -36.55 -66.23 -10.29
CA PRO A 96 -37.37 -67.44 -10.33
C PRO A 96 -36.56 -68.74 -10.10
N PHE A 97 -35.27 -68.71 -10.41
CA PHE A 97 -34.34 -69.82 -10.21
C PHE A 97 -32.90 -69.29 -10.13
N ALA A 98 -31.97 -70.16 -9.76
CA ALA A 98 -30.54 -69.87 -9.76
C ALA A 98 -29.77 -70.96 -10.52
N ILE A 99 -28.64 -70.60 -11.13
CA ILE A 99 -27.83 -71.51 -11.96
C ILE A 99 -26.67 -72.04 -11.13
N LYS A 100 -26.56 -73.36 -10.99
CA LYS A 100 -25.40 -73.97 -10.35
C LYS A 100 -24.23 -73.99 -11.33
N ILE A 101 -23.07 -73.50 -10.90
CA ILE A 101 -21.81 -73.54 -11.63
C ILE A 101 -20.82 -74.51 -10.99
N ASP A 102 -19.92 -75.07 -11.80
CA ASP A 102 -18.76 -75.82 -11.32
C ASP A 102 -17.63 -74.88 -10.84
N GLU A 103 -16.54 -75.45 -10.31
CA GLU A 103 -15.35 -74.71 -9.84
C GLU A 103 -14.67 -73.88 -10.94
N ASN A 104 -14.92 -74.17 -12.21
CA ASN A 104 -14.41 -73.44 -13.38
C ASN A 104 -15.43 -72.41 -13.91
N GLY A 105 -16.54 -72.19 -13.21
CA GLY A 105 -17.58 -71.22 -13.58
C GLY A 105 -18.54 -71.71 -14.67
N LYS A 106 -18.52 -73.00 -15.01
CA LYS A 106 -19.37 -73.56 -16.07
C LYS A 106 -20.72 -74.01 -15.51
N PRO A 107 -21.84 -73.63 -16.14
CA PRO A 107 -23.17 -73.95 -15.65
C PRO A 107 -23.46 -75.45 -15.76
N MET A 108 -23.72 -76.08 -14.61
CA MET A 108 -23.99 -77.51 -14.43
C MET A 108 -25.49 -77.85 -14.44
N GLY A 109 -26.32 -76.92 -13.97
CA GLY A 109 -27.75 -77.15 -13.74
C GLY A 109 -28.44 -75.88 -13.21
N TYR A 110 -29.75 -75.93 -12.99
CA TYR A 110 -30.49 -74.84 -12.32
C TYR A 110 -31.36 -75.38 -11.19
N ILE A 111 -31.62 -74.55 -10.18
CA ILE A 111 -32.48 -74.86 -9.04
C ILE A 111 -33.57 -73.80 -8.88
N LEU A 112 -34.80 -74.22 -8.62
CA LEU A 112 -35.93 -73.32 -8.43
C LEU A 112 -35.82 -72.57 -7.09
N ARG A 113 -36.27 -71.32 -7.06
CA ARG A 113 -36.30 -70.50 -5.85
C ARG A 113 -37.04 -71.21 -4.72
N GLU A 114 -38.16 -71.85 -5.01
CA GLU A 114 -38.98 -72.56 -4.03
C GLU A 114 -38.22 -73.72 -3.38
N ASP A 115 -37.41 -74.45 -4.15
CA ASP A 115 -36.57 -75.54 -3.63
C ASP A 115 -35.44 -75.00 -2.74
N VAL A 116 -34.82 -73.87 -3.10
CA VAL A 116 -33.81 -73.20 -2.26
C VAL A 116 -34.43 -72.71 -0.95
N LEU A 117 -35.60 -72.08 -1.02
CA LEU A 117 -36.32 -71.58 0.16
C LEU A 117 -36.81 -72.71 1.07
N ALA A 118 -37.31 -73.80 0.49
CA ALA A 118 -37.72 -74.97 1.25
C ALA A 118 -36.53 -75.60 1.99
N GLU A 119 -35.34 -75.63 1.37
CA GLU A 119 -34.15 -76.20 1.99
C GLU A 119 -33.61 -75.33 3.15
N LEU A 120 -33.81 -74.01 3.10
CA LEU A 120 -33.54 -73.12 4.23
C LEU A 120 -34.48 -73.36 5.41
N LEU A 121 -35.76 -73.57 5.12
CA LEU A 121 -36.79 -73.79 6.14
C LEU A 121 -36.61 -75.14 6.85
N LYS A 122 -35.97 -76.12 6.19
CA LYS A 122 -35.62 -77.42 6.81
C LYS A 122 -34.45 -77.35 7.79
N GLN A 123 -33.59 -76.33 7.71
CA GLN A 123 -32.48 -76.20 8.66
C GLN A 123 -33.00 -75.63 9.99
N GLU A 124 -33.37 -76.52 10.90
CA GLU A 124 -33.87 -76.16 12.23
C GLU A 124 -32.89 -75.22 12.97
N ASN A 125 -33.44 -74.16 13.58
CA ASN A 125 -32.82 -73.06 14.33
C ASN A 125 -32.15 -71.91 13.54
N LYS A 126 -31.59 -72.12 12.34
CA LYS A 126 -30.83 -71.04 11.65
C LYS A 126 -31.71 -69.96 11.00
N SER A 127 -32.94 -70.31 10.64
CA SER A 127 -33.91 -69.42 9.98
C SER A 127 -34.57 -68.40 10.93
N VAL A 128 -34.69 -68.74 12.22
CA VAL A 128 -35.27 -67.86 13.25
C VAL A 128 -34.30 -66.73 13.64
N ASP A 129 -33.01 -67.04 13.79
CA ASP A 129 -31.98 -66.04 14.10
C ASP A 129 -31.82 -65.02 12.97
N LEU A 130 -31.96 -65.45 11.70
CA LEU A 130 -31.91 -64.57 10.55
C LEU A 130 -33.05 -63.54 10.55
N LEU A 131 -34.28 -63.99 10.78
CA LEU A 131 -35.45 -63.10 10.87
C LEU A 131 -35.29 -62.10 12.01
N LYS A 132 -34.74 -62.55 13.15
CA LYS A 132 -34.50 -61.69 14.31
C LYS A 132 -33.46 -60.60 14.00
N ILE A 133 -32.33 -60.96 13.36
CA ILE A 133 -31.28 -60.02 12.94
C ILE A 133 -31.84 -58.97 11.97
N LEU A 134 -32.61 -59.39 10.97
CA LEU A 134 -33.22 -58.47 9.99
C LEU A 134 -34.15 -57.48 10.69
N LEU A 135 -35.04 -57.95 11.58
CA LEU A 135 -35.98 -57.09 12.28
C LEU A 135 -35.30 -56.12 13.28
N THR A 136 -34.19 -56.52 13.92
CA THR A 136 -33.41 -55.62 14.78
C THR A 136 -32.58 -54.60 14.01
N SER A 137 -32.24 -54.88 12.74
CA SER A 137 -31.44 -53.96 11.91
C SER A 137 -32.24 -52.85 11.23
N ILE A 138 -33.57 -52.92 11.29
CA ILE A 138 -34.46 -51.91 10.70
C ILE A 138 -34.59 -50.73 11.68
N PRO A 139 -34.21 -49.51 11.30
CA PRO A 139 -34.30 -48.30 12.14
C PRO A 139 -35.74 -47.73 12.16
N MET A 140 -36.74 -48.62 12.19
CA MET A 140 -38.16 -48.30 12.27
C MET A 140 -38.78 -49.16 13.35
N GLY A 141 -39.75 -48.61 14.08
CA GLY A 141 -40.55 -49.40 14.99
C GLY A 141 -41.56 -50.26 14.23
N ILE A 142 -41.69 -51.53 14.59
CA ILE A 142 -42.61 -52.46 13.95
C ILE A 142 -43.47 -53.08 15.04
N PHE A 143 -44.79 -53.11 14.83
CA PHE A 143 -45.76 -53.77 15.68
C PHE A 143 -46.67 -54.67 14.83
N VAL A 144 -47.04 -55.82 15.36
CA VAL A 144 -47.94 -56.77 14.67
C VAL A 144 -49.20 -56.93 15.49
N VAL A 145 -50.35 -56.75 14.83
CA VAL A 145 -51.69 -56.83 15.42
C VAL A 145 -52.44 -58.03 14.83
N ASN A 146 -53.05 -58.86 15.67
CA ASN A 146 -53.84 -60.04 15.26
C ASN A 146 -55.30 -59.71 14.91
N LYS A 147 -56.09 -60.70 14.47
CA LYS A 147 -57.53 -60.55 14.16
C LYS A 147 -58.38 -60.01 15.32
N GLU A 148 -58.00 -60.32 16.55
CA GLU A 148 -58.62 -59.78 17.76
C GLU A 148 -58.21 -58.32 18.06
N LYS A 149 -57.49 -57.68 17.12
CA LYS A 149 -56.95 -56.32 17.19
C LYS A 149 -55.98 -56.08 18.34
N ARG A 150 -55.29 -57.12 18.79
CA ARG A 150 -54.28 -57.05 19.86
C ARG A 150 -52.88 -57.12 19.30
N ILE A 151 -51.96 -56.36 19.88
CA ILE A 151 -50.54 -56.38 19.51
C ILE A 151 -49.93 -57.69 20.00
N ILE A 152 -49.49 -58.53 19.08
CA ILE A 152 -48.90 -59.85 19.37
C ILE A 152 -47.37 -59.84 19.24
N ASN A 153 -46.80 -58.85 18.57
CA ASN A 153 -45.35 -58.77 18.38
C ASN A 153 -44.88 -57.31 18.20
N TYR A 154 -43.62 -57.07 18.48
CA TYR A 154 -42.95 -55.77 18.30
C TYR A 154 -41.44 -55.97 18.09
N ASN A 155 -40.74 -54.95 17.58
CA ASN A 155 -39.28 -54.86 17.66
C ASN A 155 -38.84 -53.85 18.75
N GLU A 156 -37.57 -53.97 19.20
CA GLU A 156 -36.97 -53.08 20.22
C GLU A 156 -37.08 -51.60 19.81
N ALA A 157 -36.77 -51.27 18.55
CA ALA A 157 -36.86 -49.91 18.02
C ALA A 157 -38.26 -49.29 18.19
N GLY A 158 -39.32 -50.10 18.05
CA GLY A 158 -40.69 -49.65 18.26
C GLY A 158 -40.97 -49.27 19.71
N LEU A 159 -40.51 -50.08 20.67
CA LEU A 159 -40.67 -49.80 22.09
C LEU A 159 -39.94 -48.51 22.51
N GLU A 160 -38.72 -48.32 22.02
CA GLU A 160 -37.92 -47.11 22.26
C GLU A 160 -38.63 -45.87 21.71
N MET A 161 -39.11 -45.93 20.46
CA MET A 161 -39.78 -44.79 19.79
C MET A 161 -41.06 -44.35 20.51
N ILE A 162 -41.89 -45.28 20.99
CA ILE A 162 -43.11 -44.93 21.75
C ILE A 162 -42.85 -44.72 23.25
N LYS A 163 -41.59 -44.83 23.70
CA LYS A 163 -41.15 -44.76 25.11
C LYS A 163 -41.98 -45.67 26.03
N SER A 164 -42.19 -46.92 25.62
CA SER A 164 -42.97 -47.91 26.36
C SER A 164 -42.16 -49.18 26.67
N THR A 165 -42.72 -50.08 27.47
CA THR A 165 -42.10 -51.36 27.82
C THR A 165 -42.87 -52.53 27.21
N ALA A 166 -42.18 -53.65 26.98
CA ALA A 166 -42.75 -54.91 26.49
C ALA A 166 -44.07 -55.29 27.19
N GLU A 167 -44.09 -55.22 28.53
CA GLU A 167 -45.23 -55.59 29.37
C GLU A 167 -46.48 -54.71 29.13
N LYS A 168 -46.28 -53.46 28.70
CA LYS A 168 -47.35 -52.48 28.46
C LYS A 168 -47.88 -52.51 27.03
N VAL A 169 -47.21 -53.21 26.13
CA VAL A 169 -47.52 -53.23 24.69
C VAL A 169 -48.05 -54.59 24.28
N LEU A 170 -47.45 -55.67 24.80
CA LEU A 170 -47.81 -57.02 24.39
C LEU A 170 -49.23 -57.39 24.84
N ASN A 171 -50.01 -57.95 23.92
CA ASN A 171 -51.38 -58.41 24.09
C ASN A 171 -52.39 -57.30 24.46
N VAL A 172 -52.02 -56.04 24.28
CA VAL A 172 -52.87 -54.87 24.44
C VAL A 172 -53.62 -54.59 23.13
N PRO A 173 -54.90 -54.17 23.16
CA PRO A 173 -55.60 -53.70 21.96
C PRO A 173 -54.81 -52.60 21.23
N GLY A 174 -54.56 -52.79 19.94
CA GLY A 174 -53.77 -51.86 19.12
C GLY A 174 -54.38 -50.46 19.08
N GLU A 175 -55.69 -50.34 19.21
CA GLU A 175 -56.44 -49.07 19.25
C GLU A 175 -56.13 -48.20 20.49
N ILE A 176 -55.46 -48.76 21.52
CA ILE A 176 -55.01 -48.02 22.71
C ILE A 176 -53.72 -47.26 22.43
N ILE A 177 -52.86 -47.83 21.57
CA ILE A 177 -51.53 -47.27 21.27
C ILE A 177 -51.55 -46.52 19.93
N PHE A 178 -52.33 -47.00 18.97
CA PHE A 178 -52.38 -46.51 17.59
C PHE A 178 -53.81 -46.12 17.21
N SER A 179 -53.99 -45.39 16.11
CA SER A 179 -55.33 -45.01 15.64
C SER A 179 -56.24 -46.20 15.36
N GLY A 180 -57.29 -46.35 16.18
CA GLY A 180 -58.29 -47.38 16.00
C GLY A 180 -59.07 -47.26 14.68
N GLU A 181 -59.23 -46.04 14.15
CA GLU A 181 -59.87 -45.83 12.84
C GLU A 181 -59.06 -46.48 11.72
N HIS A 182 -57.73 -46.28 11.71
CA HIS A 182 -56.84 -46.84 10.69
C HIS A 182 -56.75 -48.37 10.79
N ILE A 183 -56.64 -48.91 12.01
CA ILE A 183 -56.67 -50.36 12.26
C ILE A 183 -57.97 -50.98 11.70
N ASN A 184 -59.12 -50.37 12.00
CA ASN A 184 -60.43 -50.85 11.53
C ASN A 184 -60.59 -50.76 10.01
N ASN A 185 -60.09 -49.68 9.43
CA ASN A 185 -60.11 -49.49 7.98
C ASN A 185 -59.25 -50.53 7.26
N VAL A 186 -58.09 -50.89 7.81
CA VAL A 186 -57.22 -51.92 7.21
C VAL A 186 -57.90 -53.30 7.27
N PHE A 187 -58.50 -53.67 8.41
CA PHE A 187 -59.23 -54.95 8.53
C PHE A 187 -60.46 -55.03 7.63
N SER A 188 -61.15 -53.91 7.37
CA SER A 188 -62.37 -53.89 6.55
C SER A 188 -62.09 -53.74 5.04
N THR A 189 -61.04 -53.02 4.67
CA THR A 189 -60.74 -52.71 3.25
C THR A 189 -59.64 -53.58 2.65
N GLY A 190 -58.78 -54.19 3.48
CA GLY A 190 -57.60 -54.92 3.01
C GLY A 190 -56.56 -54.05 2.31
N LYS A 191 -56.59 -52.72 2.49
CA LYS A 191 -55.64 -51.78 1.87
C LYS A 191 -54.63 -51.23 2.86
N THR A 192 -53.45 -50.89 2.35
CA THR A 192 -52.37 -50.21 3.08
C THR A 192 -52.65 -48.71 3.24
N PHE A 193 -52.35 -48.16 4.41
CA PHE A 193 -52.42 -46.74 4.71
C PHE A 193 -51.00 -46.27 5.07
N LEU A 194 -50.47 -45.29 4.34
CA LEU A 194 -49.06 -44.88 4.44
C LEU A 194 -48.94 -43.40 4.82
N ASN A 195 -47.89 -43.08 5.56
CA ASN A 195 -47.45 -41.75 5.97
C ASN A 195 -48.45 -40.98 6.83
N HIS A 196 -49.10 -41.65 7.79
CA HIS A 196 -50.00 -40.99 8.72
C HIS A 196 -49.24 -40.43 9.92
N LEU A 197 -49.43 -39.15 10.21
CA LEU A 197 -48.83 -38.52 11.39
C LEU A 197 -49.66 -38.85 12.63
N GLU A 198 -49.03 -39.47 13.65
CA GLU A 198 -49.66 -39.74 14.94
C GLU A 198 -48.80 -39.19 16.10
N PHE A 199 -49.46 -38.71 17.15
CA PHE A 199 -48.80 -38.23 18.36
C PHE A 199 -48.92 -39.27 19.47
N LEU A 200 -47.86 -40.08 19.64
CA LEU A 200 -47.80 -41.16 20.62
C LEU A 200 -46.98 -40.70 21.84
N ASN A 201 -47.59 -40.66 23.02
CA ASN A 201 -46.93 -40.25 24.28
C ASN A 201 -46.16 -38.90 24.18
N GLY A 202 -46.66 -37.96 23.35
CA GLY A 202 -46.05 -36.64 23.15
C GLY A 202 -44.98 -36.56 22.06
N ILE A 203 -44.73 -37.65 21.33
CA ILE A 203 -43.78 -37.72 20.21
C ILE A 203 -44.57 -37.82 18.91
N GLY A 204 -44.24 -36.98 17.93
CA GLY A 204 -44.79 -37.10 16.58
C GLY A 204 -44.07 -38.21 15.83
N VAL A 205 -44.79 -39.25 15.43
CA VAL A 205 -44.27 -40.34 14.61
C VAL A 205 -45.05 -40.44 13.31
N LEU A 206 -44.38 -40.95 12.29
CA LEU A 206 -45.00 -41.25 11.01
C LEU A 206 -45.32 -42.76 10.98
N VAL A 207 -46.58 -43.10 10.70
CA VAL A 207 -47.15 -44.44 10.90
C VAL A 207 -47.71 -44.98 9.58
N ASP A 208 -47.31 -46.20 9.25
CA ASP A 208 -47.80 -46.99 8.13
C ASP A 208 -48.57 -48.21 8.65
N TYR A 209 -49.76 -48.46 8.14
CA TYR A 209 -50.58 -49.62 8.44
C TYR A 209 -50.70 -50.52 7.21
N SER A 210 -50.20 -51.75 7.30
CA SER A 210 -50.22 -52.72 6.19
C SER A 210 -50.90 -54.03 6.60
N PRO A 211 -51.87 -54.55 5.83
CA PRO A 211 -52.54 -55.80 6.17
C PRO A 211 -51.62 -57.01 5.97
N ILE A 212 -51.72 -57.99 6.86
CA ILE A 212 -51.20 -59.34 6.69
C ILE A 212 -52.32 -60.16 6.05
N LEU A 213 -52.13 -60.64 4.83
CA LEU A 213 -53.14 -61.39 4.08
C LEU A 213 -52.90 -62.90 4.20
N ASN A 214 -53.99 -63.69 4.26
CA ASN A 214 -53.95 -65.14 4.17
C ASN A 214 -54.00 -65.62 2.69
N TYR A 215 -53.90 -66.93 2.46
CA TYR A 215 -53.95 -67.54 1.11
C TYR A 215 -55.26 -67.28 0.32
N ASN A 216 -56.32 -66.81 0.98
CA ASN A 216 -57.62 -66.49 0.37
C ASN A 216 -57.89 -64.97 0.35
N ASP A 217 -56.85 -64.12 0.42
CA ASP A 217 -56.93 -62.65 0.47
C ASP A 217 -57.71 -62.06 1.67
N GLY A 218 -57.94 -62.85 2.72
CA GLY A 218 -58.53 -62.39 3.97
C GLY A 218 -57.47 -61.78 4.89
N VAL A 219 -57.78 -60.65 5.52
CA VAL A 219 -56.88 -59.99 6.48
C VAL A 219 -56.74 -60.83 7.75
N GLU A 220 -55.54 -61.30 8.04
CA GLU A 220 -55.16 -62.11 9.20
C GLU A 220 -54.52 -61.29 10.32
N GLY A 221 -54.00 -60.12 10.00
CA GLY A 221 -53.44 -59.18 10.95
C GLY A 221 -53.04 -57.88 10.28
N ILE A 222 -52.37 -57.01 11.03
CA ILE A 222 -51.83 -55.73 10.55
C ILE A 222 -50.40 -55.60 11.02
N ILE A 223 -49.50 -55.17 10.14
CA ILE A 223 -48.17 -54.66 10.47
C ILE A 223 -48.29 -53.14 10.56
N ILE A 224 -47.89 -52.58 11.70
CA ILE A 224 -47.79 -51.15 11.93
C ILE A 224 -46.30 -50.81 11.94
N VAL A 225 -45.86 -49.95 11.04
CA VAL A 225 -44.48 -49.45 10.98
C VAL A 225 -44.48 -48.00 11.41
N ILE A 226 -43.59 -47.64 12.34
CA ILE A 226 -43.43 -46.27 12.84
C ILE A 226 -42.02 -45.75 12.59
N GLN A 227 -41.92 -44.47 12.30
CA GLN A 227 -40.68 -43.74 12.12
C GLN A 227 -40.68 -42.49 12.99
N ASP A 228 -39.57 -42.25 13.70
CA ASP A 228 -39.37 -41.04 14.51
C ASP A 228 -39.21 -39.80 13.62
N LEU A 229 -39.71 -38.66 14.11
CA LEU A 229 -39.71 -37.38 13.42
C LEU A 229 -38.97 -36.33 14.29
N PRO A 230 -37.66 -36.11 14.10
CA PRO A 230 -36.92 -35.11 14.86
C PRO A 230 -37.30 -33.70 14.40
N MET A 231 -38.34 -33.10 15.00
CA MET A 231 -38.85 -31.79 14.55
C MET A 231 -38.63 -30.64 15.53
N VAL A 232 -38.69 -30.85 16.84
CA VAL A 232 -38.89 -29.71 17.76
C VAL A 232 -37.58 -29.15 18.30
N GLU A 233 -36.66 -30.00 18.77
CA GLU A 233 -35.42 -29.54 19.40
C GLU A 233 -34.41 -29.00 18.39
N GLU A 234 -34.28 -29.64 17.22
CA GLU A 234 -33.35 -29.24 16.17
C GLU A 234 -33.76 -27.89 15.55
N MET A 235 -35.05 -27.72 15.24
CA MET A 235 -35.57 -26.45 14.73
C MET A 235 -35.46 -25.31 15.77
N ALA A 236 -35.67 -25.60 17.06
CA ALA A 236 -35.53 -24.58 18.11
C ALA A 236 -34.08 -24.09 18.23
N LEU A 237 -33.11 -25.00 18.19
CA LEU A 237 -31.68 -24.69 18.23
C LEU A 237 -31.25 -23.86 17.01
N GLU A 238 -31.71 -24.20 15.81
CA GLU A 238 -31.43 -23.42 14.60
C GLU A 238 -32.01 -22.00 14.67
N ILE A 239 -33.23 -21.85 15.20
CA ILE A 239 -33.87 -20.54 15.37
C ILE A 239 -33.13 -19.69 16.40
N GLU A 240 -32.70 -20.26 17.52
CA GLU A 240 -31.90 -19.55 18.52
C GLU A 240 -30.56 -19.11 17.93
N HIS A 241 -29.85 -20.00 17.25
CA HIS A 241 -28.59 -19.67 16.58
C HIS A 241 -28.77 -18.55 15.56
N PHE A 242 -29.83 -18.58 14.76
CA PHE A 242 -30.14 -17.53 13.79
C PHE A 242 -30.44 -16.18 14.46
N LYS A 243 -31.17 -16.18 15.58
CA LYS A 243 -31.46 -14.97 16.36
C LYS A 243 -30.19 -14.35 16.93
N ASP A 244 -29.30 -15.17 17.48
CA ASP A 244 -28.02 -14.70 18.02
C ASP A 244 -27.14 -14.10 16.92
N LEU A 245 -27.01 -14.79 15.78
CA LEU A 245 -26.25 -14.29 14.63
C LEU A 245 -26.83 -12.96 14.11
N TYR A 246 -28.16 -12.83 14.06
CA TYR A 246 -28.83 -11.61 13.65
C TYR A 246 -28.55 -10.45 14.63
N LYS A 247 -28.54 -10.73 15.92
CA LYS A 247 -28.23 -9.75 16.97
C LYS A 247 -26.78 -9.27 16.88
N ASP A 248 -25.84 -10.19 16.69
CA ASP A 248 -24.42 -9.87 16.51
C ASP A 248 -24.18 -9.03 15.25
N LEU A 249 -24.80 -9.39 14.13
CA LEU A 249 -24.70 -8.63 12.89
C LEU A 249 -25.23 -7.20 13.06
N ASN A 250 -26.39 -7.02 13.71
CA ASN A 250 -26.95 -5.70 13.98
C ASN A 250 -26.05 -4.86 14.89
N ALA A 251 -25.43 -5.46 15.91
CA ALA A 251 -24.49 -4.79 16.81
C ALA A 251 -23.22 -4.33 16.07
N ILE A 252 -22.64 -5.19 15.23
CA ILE A 252 -21.49 -4.85 14.38
C ILE A 252 -21.84 -3.70 13.44
N LEU A 253 -22.96 -3.80 12.70
CA LEU A 253 -23.39 -2.78 11.74
C LEU A 253 -23.63 -1.42 12.41
N SER A 254 -24.24 -1.41 13.60
CA SER A 254 -24.53 -0.19 14.37
C SER A 254 -23.27 0.48 14.93
N SER A 255 -22.16 -0.25 15.07
CA SER A 255 -20.87 0.28 15.50
C SER A 255 -20.08 0.94 14.36
N ILE A 256 -20.27 0.46 13.12
CA ILE A 256 -19.50 0.90 11.94
C ILE A 256 -20.17 2.10 11.27
N TYR A 257 -21.49 2.07 11.14
CA TYR A 257 -22.28 3.08 10.45
C TYR A 257 -23.33 3.68 11.39
N ASP A 258 -23.66 4.94 11.16
CA ASP A 258 -24.68 5.63 11.96
C ASP A 258 -26.10 5.31 11.46
N GLU A 259 -26.21 4.97 10.18
CA GLU A 259 -27.47 4.62 9.54
C GLU A 259 -27.22 3.69 8.35
N ILE A 260 -28.10 2.70 8.18
CA ILE A 260 -28.14 1.81 7.03
C ILE A 260 -29.55 1.81 6.45
N LEU A 261 -29.66 2.04 5.14
CA LEU A 261 -30.92 1.97 4.41
C LEU A 261 -30.86 0.88 3.34
N VAL A 262 -31.99 0.25 3.09
CA VAL A 262 -32.19 -0.67 1.98
C VAL A 262 -33.28 -0.10 1.11
N VAL A 263 -32.94 0.23 -0.13
CA VAL A 263 -33.89 0.73 -1.13
C VAL A 263 -34.00 -0.24 -2.30
N ASN A 264 -35.14 -0.27 -2.98
CA ASN A 264 -35.32 -1.10 -4.18
C ASN A 264 -34.71 -0.43 -5.43
N ALA A 265 -34.77 -1.14 -6.57
CA ALA A 265 -34.26 -0.66 -7.85
C ALA A 265 -34.87 0.67 -8.34
N LYS A 266 -36.05 1.05 -7.86
CA LYS A 266 -36.72 2.33 -8.18
C LYS A 266 -36.35 3.46 -7.22
N GLY A 267 -35.64 3.15 -6.13
CA GLY A 267 -35.29 4.10 -5.07
C GLY A 267 -36.30 4.19 -3.93
N GLU A 268 -37.26 3.26 -3.85
CA GLU A 268 -38.22 3.21 -2.74
C GLU A 268 -37.59 2.58 -1.49
N LEU A 269 -37.80 3.19 -0.33
CA LEU A 269 -37.26 2.68 0.94
C LEU A 269 -37.97 1.39 1.35
N ILE A 270 -37.21 0.31 1.54
CA ILE A 270 -37.74 -0.98 1.99
C ILE A 270 -37.59 -1.08 3.51
N ARG A 271 -36.39 -0.79 4.02
CA ARG A 271 -36.01 -0.94 5.43
C ARG A 271 -34.90 0.03 5.79
N PHE A 272 -34.78 0.32 7.08
CA PHE A 272 -33.70 1.10 7.67
C PHE A 272 -33.26 0.48 9.01
N SER A 273 -32.04 0.80 9.45
CA SER A 273 -31.51 0.39 10.75
C SER A 273 -32.18 1.13 11.91
N GLU A 274 -32.15 0.56 13.12
CA GLU A 274 -32.69 1.22 14.33
C GLU A 274 -32.01 2.56 14.62
N LYS A 275 -30.69 2.64 14.38
CA LYS A 275 -29.93 3.90 14.47
C LYS A 275 -30.14 4.72 13.19
N ILE A 276 -30.51 5.98 13.37
CA ILE A 276 -30.83 6.94 12.31
C ILE A 276 -30.07 8.23 12.61
N ILE A 277 -29.61 8.92 11.56
CA ILE A 277 -28.97 10.23 11.72
C ILE A 277 -30.06 11.27 11.99
N GLN A 278 -30.15 11.74 13.23
CA GLN A 278 -31.11 12.77 13.64
C GLN A 278 -30.97 14.03 12.79
N ASP A 279 -32.11 14.64 12.43
CA ASP A 279 -32.22 15.88 11.65
C ASP A 279 -31.63 15.87 10.23
N PHE A 280 -31.18 14.71 9.72
CA PHE A 280 -30.70 14.62 8.33
C PHE A 280 -31.87 14.59 7.34
N TRP A 281 -32.80 13.65 7.52
CA TRP A 281 -33.92 13.45 6.60
C TRP A 281 -35.02 14.51 6.72
N GLN A 282 -35.13 15.19 7.87
CA GLN A 282 -36.21 16.13 8.22
C GLN A 282 -37.64 15.56 8.12
N VAL A 283 -37.75 14.24 7.99
CA VAL A 283 -38.99 13.46 7.95
C VAL A 283 -38.78 12.19 8.77
N GLU A 284 -39.87 11.57 9.21
CA GLU A 284 -39.79 10.28 9.89
C GLU A 284 -39.58 9.16 8.86
N LEU A 285 -38.47 8.41 8.96
CA LEU A 285 -38.14 7.35 8.00
C LEU A 285 -39.14 6.18 8.00
N SER A 286 -39.85 5.95 9.12
CA SER A 286 -40.93 4.96 9.24
C SER A 286 -42.07 5.26 8.26
N GLU A 287 -42.41 6.54 8.06
CA GLU A 287 -43.43 6.99 7.11
C GLU A 287 -42.94 7.00 5.65
N MET A 288 -41.64 6.80 5.44
CA MET A 288 -41.02 6.74 4.12
C MET A 288 -40.91 5.32 3.57
N ILE A 289 -41.26 4.28 4.34
CA ILE A 289 -41.30 2.91 3.84
C ILE A 289 -42.27 2.82 2.65
N GLY A 290 -41.77 2.33 1.52
CA GLY A 290 -42.49 2.23 0.25
C GLY A 290 -42.51 3.51 -0.60
N LYS A 291 -41.95 4.63 -0.11
CA LYS A 291 -41.85 5.90 -0.86
C LYS A 291 -40.46 6.10 -1.45
N ASN A 292 -40.37 6.87 -2.53
CA ASN A 292 -39.10 7.12 -3.21
C ASN A 292 -38.25 8.14 -2.46
N ILE A 293 -37.04 7.73 -2.08
CA ILE A 293 -36.14 8.59 -1.29
C ILE A 293 -35.46 9.68 -2.13
N MET A 294 -35.48 9.56 -3.46
CA MET A 294 -34.93 10.56 -4.37
C MET A 294 -35.80 11.83 -4.43
N GLU A 295 -37.09 11.74 -4.10
CA GLU A 295 -37.99 12.90 -4.00
C GLU A 295 -37.49 13.91 -2.96
N LEU A 296 -36.79 13.44 -1.92
CA LEU A 296 -36.21 14.30 -0.88
C LEU A 296 -35.03 15.15 -1.42
N GLU A 297 -34.29 14.64 -2.41
CA GLU A 297 -33.26 15.42 -3.14
C GLU A 297 -33.94 16.47 -4.05
N GLU A 298 -35.05 16.12 -4.71
CA GLU A 298 -35.81 17.05 -5.57
C GLU A 298 -36.44 18.19 -4.76
N GLN A 299 -36.89 17.91 -3.53
CA GLN A 299 -37.33 18.93 -2.56
C GLN A 299 -36.16 19.77 -2.02
N GLY A 300 -34.92 19.35 -2.31
CA GLY A 300 -33.68 20.03 -1.97
C GLY A 300 -33.30 19.90 -0.50
N LEU A 301 -33.71 18.84 0.19
CA LEU A 301 -33.36 18.59 1.60
C LEU A 301 -31.88 18.25 1.75
N PHE A 302 -31.33 17.48 0.81
CA PHE A 302 -29.91 17.17 0.69
C PHE A 302 -29.51 16.96 -0.77
N THR A 303 -28.22 17.08 -1.07
CA THR A 303 -27.66 16.78 -2.40
C THR A 303 -26.17 16.43 -2.29
N PRO A 304 -25.61 15.60 -3.18
CA PRO A 304 -26.28 14.74 -4.14
C PRO A 304 -26.83 13.45 -3.49
N SER A 305 -27.85 12.83 -4.08
CA SER A 305 -28.37 11.54 -3.62
C SER A 305 -27.46 10.38 -4.02
N VAL A 306 -26.99 9.63 -3.03
CA VAL A 306 -26.24 8.39 -3.26
C VAL A 306 -27.09 7.35 -4.00
N THR A 307 -28.39 7.27 -3.72
CA THR A 307 -29.33 6.35 -4.37
C THR A 307 -29.34 6.57 -5.86
N ARG A 308 -29.57 7.82 -6.28
CA ARG A 308 -29.59 8.20 -7.70
C ARG A 308 -28.27 7.88 -8.39
N LEU A 309 -27.15 8.22 -7.77
CA LEU A 309 -25.82 7.96 -8.33
C LEU A 309 -25.51 6.47 -8.49
N VAL A 310 -26.00 5.61 -7.58
CA VAL A 310 -25.84 4.16 -7.71
C VAL A 310 -26.72 3.61 -8.83
N ILE A 311 -27.96 4.08 -8.97
CA ILE A 311 -28.87 3.69 -10.07
C ILE A 311 -28.25 4.06 -11.42
N GLU A 312 -27.78 5.30 -11.56
CA GLU A 312 -27.15 5.81 -12.80
C GLU A 312 -25.87 5.04 -13.16
N LYS A 313 -25.01 4.77 -12.18
CA LYS A 313 -23.68 4.18 -12.43
C LYS A 313 -23.64 2.66 -12.35
N ARG A 314 -24.68 2.02 -11.79
CA ARG A 314 -24.77 0.56 -11.52
C ARG A 314 -23.52 -0.03 -10.84
N LYS A 315 -22.89 0.72 -9.94
CA LYS A 315 -21.71 0.29 -9.18
C LYS A 315 -21.68 0.94 -7.80
N LYS A 316 -20.79 0.47 -6.92
CA LYS A 316 -20.54 1.08 -5.62
C LYS A 316 -20.17 2.57 -5.77
N VAL A 317 -20.87 3.44 -5.05
CA VAL A 317 -20.63 4.90 -5.01
C VAL A 317 -20.41 5.33 -3.57
N SER A 318 -19.42 6.19 -3.35
CA SER A 318 -19.21 6.89 -2.09
C SER A 318 -19.30 8.39 -2.36
N VAL A 319 -20.14 9.10 -1.63
CA VAL A 319 -20.35 10.54 -1.81
C VAL A 319 -20.66 11.21 -0.48
N VAL A 320 -20.31 12.49 -0.37
CA VAL A 320 -20.73 13.32 0.76
C VAL A 320 -22.02 14.03 0.36
N GLN A 321 -23.10 13.70 1.06
CA GLN A 321 -24.41 14.34 0.93
C GLN A 321 -24.46 15.52 1.89
N GLU A 322 -24.84 16.70 1.40
CA GLU A 322 -24.90 17.93 2.20
C GLU A 322 -26.34 18.42 2.31
N THR A 323 -26.77 18.72 3.54
CA THR A 323 -28.09 19.30 3.80
C THR A 323 -28.07 20.82 3.70
N ARG A 324 -29.25 21.45 3.61
CA ARG A 324 -29.38 22.92 3.74
C ARG A 324 -28.88 23.48 5.07
N SER A 325 -28.92 22.68 6.14
CA SER A 325 -28.40 23.04 7.45
C SER A 325 -26.87 22.94 7.54
N GLY A 326 -26.18 22.53 6.47
CA GLY A 326 -24.73 22.40 6.41
C GLY A 326 -24.18 21.12 7.05
N ARG A 327 -25.04 20.14 7.34
CA ARG A 327 -24.59 18.81 7.78
C ARG A 327 -24.03 18.04 6.59
N LYS A 328 -22.96 17.29 6.83
CA LYS A 328 -22.25 16.52 5.80
C LYS A 328 -22.27 15.05 6.17
N ILE A 329 -22.98 14.26 5.38
CA ILE A 329 -23.14 12.82 5.59
C ILE A 329 -22.36 12.07 4.52
N LEU A 330 -21.39 11.27 4.93
CA LEU A 330 -20.71 10.35 4.03
C LEU A 330 -21.62 9.14 3.81
N ALA A 331 -22.14 9.01 2.59
CA ALA A 331 -23.00 7.89 2.21
C ALA A 331 -22.31 7.00 1.19
N VAL A 332 -22.35 5.70 1.44
CA VAL A 332 -21.80 4.65 0.58
C VAL A 332 -22.94 3.75 0.13
N GLY A 333 -23.27 3.82 -1.14
CA GLY A 333 -24.29 2.96 -1.74
C GLY A 333 -23.67 1.78 -2.48
N ASN A 334 -24.12 0.57 -2.16
CA ASN A 334 -23.69 -0.67 -2.77
C ASN A 334 -24.88 -1.36 -3.47
N PRO A 335 -24.85 -1.53 -4.81
CA PRO A 335 -25.91 -2.22 -5.53
C PRO A 335 -25.86 -3.74 -5.27
N VAL A 336 -27.03 -4.35 -5.15
CA VAL A 336 -27.26 -5.79 -5.04
C VAL A 336 -28.04 -6.22 -6.28
N PHE A 337 -27.52 -7.21 -6.99
CA PHE A 337 -28.08 -7.70 -8.24
C PHE A 337 -28.76 -9.06 -8.05
N ASN A 338 -29.81 -9.32 -8.82
CA ASN A 338 -30.47 -10.62 -8.87
C ASN A 338 -29.70 -11.61 -9.77
N GLU A 339 -30.18 -12.86 -9.87
CA GLU A 339 -29.58 -13.90 -10.72
C GLU A 339 -29.54 -13.55 -12.22
N LYS A 340 -30.42 -12.63 -12.66
CA LYS A 340 -30.46 -12.11 -14.05
C LYS A 340 -29.54 -10.90 -14.26
N ASN A 341 -28.71 -10.57 -13.26
CA ASN A 341 -27.80 -9.43 -13.24
C ASN A 341 -28.50 -8.05 -13.37
N GLU A 342 -29.76 -7.99 -12.95
CA GLU A 342 -30.53 -6.75 -12.84
C GLU A 342 -30.43 -6.22 -11.41
N LEU A 343 -30.45 -4.89 -11.25
CA LEU A 343 -30.42 -4.26 -9.94
C LEU A 343 -31.68 -4.64 -9.17
N ASP A 344 -31.53 -5.32 -8.04
CA ASP A 344 -32.63 -5.69 -7.14
C ASP A 344 -32.76 -4.63 -6.03
N ARG A 345 -31.65 -4.35 -5.35
CA ARG A 345 -31.61 -3.46 -4.17
C ARG A 345 -30.35 -2.62 -4.14
N ILE A 346 -30.38 -1.58 -3.32
CA ILE A 346 -29.19 -0.80 -2.97
C ILE A 346 -29.11 -0.73 -1.45
N ILE A 347 -27.96 -1.12 -0.92
CA ILE A 347 -27.63 -0.97 0.50
C ILE A 347 -26.85 0.32 0.64
N ILE A 348 -27.39 1.25 1.42
CA ILE A 348 -26.78 2.57 1.68
C ILE A 348 -26.32 2.57 3.12
N ALA A 349 -25.05 2.89 3.33
CA ALA A 349 -24.47 3.05 4.65
C ALA A 349 -24.01 4.51 4.81
N SER A 350 -24.51 5.18 5.84
CA SER A 350 -24.35 6.61 6.08
C SER A 350 -23.60 6.88 7.39
N ARG A 351 -22.78 7.94 7.40
CA ARG A 351 -22.06 8.42 8.59
C ARG A 351 -22.05 9.93 8.66
N ASP A 352 -22.31 10.49 9.84
CA ASP A 352 -22.20 11.94 10.03
C ASP A 352 -20.71 12.32 10.16
N ILE A 353 -20.22 13.12 9.20
CA ILE A 353 -18.83 13.62 9.18
C ILE A 353 -18.76 15.12 9.39
N THR A 354 -19.85 15.75 9.85
CA THR A 354 -19.96 17.22 9.99
C THR A 354 -18.84 17.78 10.87
N GLU A 355 -18.69 17.26 12.10
CA GLU A 355 -17.64 17.73 13.03
C GLU A 355 -16.24 17.41 12.51
N THR A 356 -16.03 16.20 12.00
CA THR A 356 -14.71 15.78 11.47
C THR A 356 -14.27 16.66 10.31
N THR A 357 -15.22 17.07 9.45
CA THR A 357 -14.93 17.97 8.32
C THR A 357 -14.65 19.39 8.80
N LYS A 358 -15.41 19.91 9.78
CA LYS A 358 -15.14 21.23 10.39
C LYS A 358 -13.75 21.28 11.01
N LEU A 359 -13.41 20.30 11.84
CA LEU A 359 -12.11 20.21 12.51
C LEU A 359 -10.95 20.14 11.51
N LYS A 360 -11.12 19.36 10.43
CA LYS A 360 -10.11 19.25 9.38
C LYS A 360 -9.87 20.58 8.67
N ASN A 361 -10.93 21.34 8.41
CA ASN A 361 -10.84 22.65 7.76
C ASN A 361 -10.16 23.68 8.69
N GLU A 362 -10.57 23.76 9.96
CA GLU A 362 -9.93 24.62 10.97
C GLU A 362 -8.44 24.30 11.11
N LEU A 363 -8.08 23.02 11.13
CA LEU A 363 -6.69 22.56 11.23
C LEU A 363 -5.88 22.92 9.98
N GLN A 364 -6.49 22.88 8.78
CA GLN A 364 -5.85 23.35 7.55
C GLN A 364 -5.64 24.86 7.54
N GLU A 365 -6.60 25.65 8.00
CA GLU A 365 -6.45 27.10 8.15
C GLU A 365 -5.36 27.46 9.16
N MET A 366 -5.36 26.82 10.33
CA MET A 366 -4.32 26.97 11.34
C MET A 366 -2.93 26.63 10.78
N ARG A 367 -2.79 25.55 10.00
CA ARG A 367 -1.53 25.19 9.35
C ARG A 367 -1.08 26.26 8.36
N LYS A 368 -1.98 26.76 7.52
CA LYS A 368 -1.68 27.81 6.54
C LYS A 368 -1.23 29.12 7.21
N ILE A 369 -1.92 29.50 8.28
CA ILE A 369 -1.57 30.65 9.11
C ILE A 369 -0.20 30.44 9.77
N SER A 370 0.04 29.25 10.34
CA SER A 370 1.33 28.91 10.96
C SER A 370 2.49 28.93 9.95
N GLU A 371 2.28 28.43 8.73
CA GLU A 371 3.27 28.50 7.64
C GLU A 371 3.54 29.93 7.19
N GLN A 372 2.50 30.78 7.08
CA GLN A 372 2.66 32.20 6.79
C GLN A 372 3.46 32.91 7.89
N TYR A 373 3.10 32.72 9.16
CA TYR A 373 3.85 33.30 10.28
C TYR A 373 5.29 32.82 10.34
N LYS A 374 5.55 31.53 10.08
CA LYS A 374 6.90 30.98 10.03
C LYS A 374 7.72 31.63 8.92
N LYS A 375 7.12 31.83 7.74
CA LYS A 375 7.75 32.50 6.61
C LYS A 375 8.05 33.98 6.90
N GLU A 376 7.10 34.70 7.50
CA GLU A 376 7.30 36.11 7.90
C GLU A 376 8.39 36.26 8.98
N LEU A 377 8.44 35.33 9.95
CA LEU A 377 9.49 35.29 10.98
C LEU A 377 10.86 34.96 10.39
N ASP A 378 10.93 34.06 9.39
CA ASP A 378 12.17 33.74 8.69
C ASP A 378 12.64 34.91 7.80
N ASP A 379 11.72 35.64 7.17
CA ASP A 379 12.00 36.84 6.36
C ASP A 379 12.50 38.02 7.24
N PHE A 380 11.93 38.21 8.43
CA PHE A 380 12.41 39.21 9.40
C PHE A 380 13.77 38.84 10.00
N LYS A 381 13.98 37.56 10.38
CA LYS A 381 15.26 37.10 10.93
C LYS A 381 16.39 37.08 9.90
N SER A 382 16.09 36.82 8.63
CA SER A 382 17.10 36.75 7.56
C SER A 382 17.65 38.12 7.16
N LYS A 383 16.79 39.15 7.06
CA LYS A 383 17.20 40.54 6.74
C LYS A 383 18.12 41.13 7.81
N ASP A 384 17.78 40.96 9.08
CA ASP A 384 18.56 41.50 10.20
C ASP A 384 19.87 40.71 10.45
N ARG A 385 19.87 39.40 10.16
CA ARG A 385 21.07 38.54 10.27
C ARG A 385 22.07 38.79 9.13
N PHE A 386 21.64 39.13 7.92
CA PHE A 386 22.55 39.39 6.81
C PHE A 386 23.18 40.79 6.86
N LEU A 387 22.45 41.82 7.32
CA LEU A 387 23.07 43.12 7.58
C LEU A 387 24.19 43.02 8.63
N LYS A 388 24.05 42.11 9.61
CA LYS A 388 25.11 41.73 10.55
C LYS A 388 26.26 40.92 9.94
N LYS A 389 26.10 40.37 8.73
CA LYS A 389 27.14 39.63 7.98
C LYS A 389 27.97 40.54 7.05
N LEU A 390 27.54 41.77 6.80
CA LEU A 390 28.30 42.74 6.01
C LEU A 390 29.34 43.42 6.88
N ILE A 391 30.61 43.10 6.65
CA ILE A 391 31.70 43.50 7.54
C ILE A 391 32.61 44.48 6.82
N TYR A 392 32.65 45.69 7.34
CA TYR A 392 33.50 46.77 6.90
C TYR A 392 33.55 47.86 7.99
N CYS A 393 34.61 48.63 7.99
CA CYS A 393 34.81 49.84 8.78
C CYS A 393 35.53 50.95 7.99
N SER A 394 36.11 50.64 6.83
CA SER A 394 36.82 51.61 6.01
C SER A 394 35.86 52.67 5.41
N PRO A 395 36.26 53.95 5.38
CA PRO A 395 35.44 55.01 4.79
C PRO A 395 35.12 54.79 3.30
N LYS A 396 35.98 54.04 2.59
CA LYS A 396 35.77 53.67 1.18
C LYS A 396 34.60 52.71 1.03
N MET A 397 34.55 51.66 1.85
CA MET A 397 33.43 50.72 1.84
C MET A 397 32.15 51.36 2.35
N GLU A 398 32.22 52.28 3.32
CA GLU A 398 31.04 53.01 3.78
C GLU A 398 30.38 53.83 2.66
N LYS A 399 31.19 54.53 1.84
CA LYS A 399 30.69 55.24 0.65
C LYS A 399 30.01 54.30 -0.34
N ILE A 400 30.61 53.15 -0.61
CA ILE A 400 30.03 52.12 -1.50
C ILE A 400 28.72 51.60 -0.93
N MET A 401 28.66 51.30 0.36
CA MET A 401 27.43 50.80 1.00
C MET A 401 26.32 51.85 1.01
N ASN A 402 26.65 53.13 1.14
CA ASN A 402 25.68 54.21 0.99
C ASN A 402 25.16 54.35 -0.45
N GLN A 403 26.01 54.10 -1.46
CA GLN A 403 25.55 54.00 -2.86
C GLN A 403 24.66 52.78 -3.06
N VAL A 404 25.06 51.60 -2.57
CA VAL A 404 24.28 50.36 -2.63
C VAL A 404 22.88 50.54 -2.05
N LYS A 405 22.76 51.18 -0.87
CA LYS A 405 21.45 51.48 -0.25
C LYS A 405 20.56 52.34 -1.15
N LYS A 406 21.12 53.33 -1.84
CA LYS A 406 20.37 54.17 -2.79
C LYS A 406 19.95 53.40 -4.03
N ILE A 407 20.87 52.60 -4.59
CA ILE A 407 20.66 51.85 -5.83
C ILE A 407 19.63 50.73 -5.63
N ALA A 408 19.63 50.08 -4.46
CA ALA A 408 18.72 48.98 -4.13
C ALA A 408 17.23 49.38 -4.24
N ALA A 409 16.89 50.66 -4.10
CA ALA A 409 15.52 51.15 -4.27
C ALA A 409 15.02 51.10 -5.74
N PHE A 410 15.92 50.91 -6.71
CA PHE A 410 15.63 50.95 -8.14
C PHE A 410 15.92 49.60 -8.82
N SER A 411 15.31 49.36 -9.99
CA SER A 411 15.50 48.13 -10.79
C SER A 411 16.55 48.28 -11.90
N SER A 412 17.44 49.27 -11.82
CA SER A 412 18.45 49.53 -12.85
C SER A 412 19.54 48.45 -12.88
N THR A 413 20.15 48.26 -14.06
CA THR A 413 21.32 47.39 -14.23
C THR A 413 22.52 47.95 -13.48
N VAL A 414 23.22 47.09 -12.72
CA VAL A 414 24.40 47.46 -11.94
C VAL A 414 25.61 46.69 -12.44
N LEU A 415 26.72 47.38 -12.66
CA LEU A 415 28.01 46.77 -13.03
C LEU A 415 28.98 46.89 -11.84
N LEU A 416 29.31 45.74 -11.24
CA LEU A 416 30.30 45.63 -10.18
C LEU A 416 31.67 45.29 -10.81
N TYR A 417 32.67 46.13 -10.58
CA TYR A 417 34.01 45.87 -11.09
C TYR A 417 35.07 46.04 -10.00
N GLY A 418 36.12 45.25 -10.12
CA GLY A 418 37.20 45.17 -9.14
C GLY A 418 37.91 43.83 -9.21
N GLU A 419 39.04 43.70 -8.53
CA GLU A 419 39.86 42.49 -8.55
C GLU A 419 39.10 41.23 -8.10
N SER A 420 39.66 40.05 -8.37
CA SER A 420 39.09 38.81 -7.87
C SER A 420 39.19 38.75 -6.34
N GLY A 421 38.16 38.22 -5.68
CA GLY A 421 38.16 38.06 -4.23
C GLY A 421 37.84 39.32 -3.41
N VAL A 422 37.46 40.45 -4.01
CA VAL A 422 37.09 41.68 -3.26
C VAL A 422 35.69 41.65 -2.61
N GLY A 423 34.86 40.66 -2.94
CA GLY A 423 33.50 40.52 -2.40
C GLY A 423 32.37 41.07 -3.30
N LYS A 424 32.54 41.05 -4.63
CA LYS A 424 31.50 41.47 -5.61
C LYS A 424 30.15 40.78 -5.37
N GLU A 425 30.17 39.47 -5.11
CA GLU A 425 28.96 38.68 -4.83
C GLU A 425 28.23 39.15 -3.56
N VAL A 426 28.98 39.47 -2.49
CA VAL A 426 28.42 39.97 -1.22
C VAL A 426 27.73 41.32 -1.44
N ILE A 427 28.30 42.19 -2.26
CA ILE A 427 27.69 43.47 -2.63
C ILE A 427 26.44 43.26 -3.50
N ALA A 428 26.46 42.32 -4.45
CA ALA A 428 25.27 41.99 -5.24
C ALA A 428 24.11 41.48 -4.37
N GLN A 429 24.41 40.63 -3.39
CA GLN A 429 23.43 40.18 -2.40
C GLN A 429 22.93 41.33 -1.52
N ALA A 430 23.79 42.27 -1.15
CA ALA A 430 23.37 43.46 -0.40
C ALA A 430 22.37 44.32 -1.19
N ILE A 431 22.60 44.50 -2.50
CA ILE A 431 21.66 45.21 -3.39
C ILE A 431 20.30 44.50 -3.42
N HIS A 432 20.27 43.18 -3.54
CA HIS A 432 19.03 42.38 -3.54
C HIS A 432 18.24 42.54 -2.23
N GLN A 433 18.91 42.34 -1.10
CA GLN A 433 18.23 42.30 0.20
C GLN A 433 17.76 43.67 0.69
N LEU A 434 18.50 44.72 0.36
CA LEU A 434 18.10 46.10 0.65
C LEU A 434 17.03 46.61 -0.34
N GLY A 435 16.77 45.87 -1.42
CA GLY A 435 15.92 46.31 -2.51
C GLY A 435 14.46 45.89 -2.43
N ARG A 436 13.68 46.42 -3.37
CA ARG A 436 12.23 46.11 -3.50
C ARG A 436 11.95 44.66 -3.88
N ARG A 437 12.93 43.97 -4.46
CA ARG A 437 12.86 42.56 -4.90
C ARG A 437 13.45 41.60 -3.86
N SER A 438 13.59 42.02 -2.61
CA SER A 438 14.22 41.21 -1.55
C SER A 438 13.47 39.91 -1.23
N ASP A 439 12.16 39.86 -1.49
CA ASP A 439 11.28 38.67 -1.38
C ASP A 439 11.25 37.81 -2.66
N LYS A 440 11.92 38.25 -3.73
CA LYS A 440 11.95 37.62 -5.05
C LYS A 440 13.26 36.83 -5.26
N PRO A 441 13.30 35.87 -6.20
CA PRO A 441 14.49 35.05 -6.41
C PRO A 441 15.75 35.87 -6.71
N PHE A 442 16.87 35.48 -6.10
CA PHE A 442 18.21 35.94 -6.44
C PHE A 442 19.01 34.79 -7.02
N LEU A 443 19.12 34.73 -8.34
CA LEU A 443 19.87 33.68 -9.01
C LEU A 443 21.27 34.16 -9.36
N LYS A 444 22.26 33.29 -9.17
CA LYS A 444 23.67 33.55 -9.46
C LYS A 444 24.12 32.64 -10.58
N LEU A 445 24.83 33.19 -11.54
CA LEU A 445 25.46 32.44 -12.61
C LEU A 445 26.86 33.00 -12.84
N ASN A 446 27.88 32.15 -12.81
CA ASN A 446 29.24 32.52 -13.19
C ASN A 446 29.44 32.14 -14.67
N CYS A 447 29.73 33.15 -15.51
CA CYS A 447 29.88 32.98 -16.95
C CYS A 447 31.21 32.33 -17.37
N GLY A 448 32.24 32.33 -16.51
CA GLY A 448 33.54 31.70 -16.78
C GLY A 448 33.61 30.22 -16.36
N ALA A 449 32.73 29.77 -15.47
CA ALA A 449 32.75 28.41 -14.93
C ALA A 449 32.01 27.37 -15.80
N ILE A 450 31.17 27.81 -16.73
CA ILE A 450 30.29 26.94 -17.53
C ILE A 450 30.75 26.94 -19.00
N PRO A 451 30.93 25.77 -19.64
CA PRO A 451 31.24 25.70 -21.07
C PRO A 451 30.18 26.40 -21.93
N ASP A 452 30.60 27.09 -23.00
CA ASP A 452 29.76 27.94 -23.87
C ASP A 452 28.41 27.32 -24.25
N ASN A 453 28.41 26.07 -24.72
CA ASN A 453 27.20 25.37 -25.15
C ASN A 453 26.22 25.11 -23.99
N LEU A 454 26.74 24.85 -22.79
CA LEU A 454 25.92 24.68 -21.58
C LEU A 454 25.45 26.04 -21.07
N LEU A 455 26.31 27.06 -21.11
CA LEU A 455 26.01 28.42 -20.66
C LEU A 455 24.79 29.00 -21.40
N GLU A 456 24.70 28.77 -22.71
CA GLU A 456 23.54 29.16 -23.50
C GLU A 456 22.25 28.49 -23.01
N SER A 457 22.30 27.17 -22.81
CA SER A 457 21.14 26.38 -22.37
C SER A 457 20.71 26.70 -20.94
N GLU A 458 21.66 27.03 -20.05
CA GLU A 458 21.37 27.48 -18.70
C GLU A 458 20.73 28.87 -18.71
N LEU A 459 21.29 29.85 -19.42
CA LEU A 459 20.78 31.22 -19.41
C LEU A 459 19.38 31.32 -20.04
N PHE A 460 19.22 30.78 -21.25
CA PHE A 460 18.04 31.01 -22.09
C PHE A 460 17.03 29.86 -22.05
N GLY A 461 17.42 28.67 -21.58
CA GLY A 461 16.59 27.47 -21.62
C GLY A 461 16.49 26.89 -23.03
N TYR A 462 15.81 25.75 -23.16
CA TYR A 462 15.58 25.10 -24.45
C TYR A 462 14.18 24.49 -24.55
N ALA A 463 13.63 24.53 -25.76
CA ALA A 463 12.37 23.88 -26.10
C ALA A 463 12.55 22.36 -26.28
N ARG A 464 11.44 21.62 -26.25
CA ARG A 464 11.44 20.16 -26.44
C ARG A 464 12.06 19.81 -27.79
N GLY A 465 13.07 18.93 -27.79
CA GLY A 465 13.72 18.46 -29.02
C GLY A 465 14.71 19.44 -29.66
N ALA A 466 15.18 20.46 -28.92
CA ALA A 466 16.09 21.48 -29.47
C ALA A 466 17.46 20.94 -29.95
N PHE A 467 17.98 19.86 -29.34
CA PHE A 467 19.21 19.19 -29.74
C PHE A 467 19.22 17.73 -29.24
N THR A 468 20.13 16.91 -29.78
CA THR A 468 20.31 15.51 -29.38
C THR A 468 20.75 15.42 -27.91
N GLY A 469 19.93 14.81 -27.05
CA GLY A 469 20.18 14.74 -25.59
C GLY A 469 19.37 15.74 -24.75
N ALA A 470 18.58 16.62 -25.40
CA ALA A 470 17.66 17.50 -24.69
C ALA A 470 16.56 16.70 -23.98
N ASP A 471 16.22 17.10 -22.75
CA ASP A 471 15.10 16.54 -22.01
C ASP A 471 13.80 16.64 -22.84
N LYS A 472 13.02 15.56 -22.85
CA LYS A 472 11.72 15.46 -23.53
C LYS A 472 10.74 16.54 -23.06
N ASN A 473 10.93 17.10 -21.88
CA ASN A 473 10.08 18.14 -21.32
C ASN A 473 10.55 19.57 -21.61
N GLY A 474 11.77 19.78 -22.13
CA GLY A 474 12.42 21.10 -22.23
C GLY A 474 13.03 21.53 -20.89
N LYS A 475 13.73 22.68 -20.87
CA LYS A 475 14.30 23.26 -19.64
C LYS A 475 14.12 24.77 -19.61
N ASP A 476 13.64 25.28 -18.49
CA ASP A 476 13.54 26.72 -18.23
C ASP A 476 14.92 27.31 -17.92
N GLY A 477 15.29 28.39 -18.60
CA GLY A 477 16.55 29.10 -18.36
C GLY A 477 16.53 30.02 -17.15
N TYR A 478 17.71 30.45 -16.69
CA TYR A 478 17.90 31.33 -15.55
C TYR A 478 17.13 32.66 -15.68
N PHE A 479 16.98 33.21 -16.89
CA PHE A 479 16.16 34.42 -17.09
C PHE A 479 14.69 34.20 -16.73
N LYS A 480 14.12 33.06 -17.13
CA LYS A 480 12.73 32.73 -16.83
C LYS A 480 12.56 32.37 -15.34
N GLN A 481 13.54 31.68 -14.76
CA GLN A 481 13.53 31.35 -13.33
C GLN A 481 13.71 32.59 -12.44
N ALA A 482 14.45 33.60 -12.91
CA ALA A 482 14.67 34.86 -12.20
C ALA A 482 13.54 35.89 -12.44
N ASP A 483 12.44 35.52 -13.09
CA ASP A 483 11.36 36.46 -13.40
C ASP A 483 10.80 37.14 -12.13
N GLY A 484 10.64 38.46 -12.20
CA GLY A 484 10.31 39.32 -11.06
C GLY A 484 11.43 39.52 -10.04
N GLY A 485 12.57 38.83 -10.18
CA GLY A 485 13.71 38.82 -9.25
C GLY A 485 14.97 39.48 -9.80
N ILE A 486 16.13 38.98 -9.38
CA ILE A 486 17.46 39.46 -9.78
C ILE A 486 18.29 38.30 -10.32
N LEU A 487 18.98 38.55 -11.43
CA LEU A 487 20.01 37.66 -11.97
C LEU A 487 21.39 38.31 -11.83
N PHE A 488 22.25 37.67 -11.05
CA PHE A 488 23.65 38.04 -10.87
C PHE A 488 24.53 37.26 -11.85
N LEU A 489 25.20 37.99 -12.75
CA LEU A 489 26.11 37.46 -13.75
C LEU A 489 27.55 37.76 -13.33
N ASP A 490 28.23 36.79 -12.73
CA ASP A 490 29.64 36.91 -12.38
C ASP A 490 30.54 36.61 -13.58
N GLU A 491 31.69 37.27 -13.63
CA GLU A 491 32.68 37.17 -14.70
C GLU A 491 32.07 37.42 -16.11
N ILE A 492 31.24 38.46 -16.25
CA ILE A 492 30.57 38.80 -17.52
C ILE A 492 31.56 39.05 -18.69
N GLY A 493 32.81 39.40 -18.38
CA GLY A 493 33.89 39.56 -19.35
C GLY A 493 34.42 38.24 -19.94
N GLU A 494 33.98 37.08 -19.45
CA GLU A 494 34.27 35.77 -20.04
C GLU A 494 33.16 35.30 -21.01
N MET A 495 32.06 36.05 -21.14
CA MET A 495 30.93 35.64 -21.99
C MET A 495 31.31 35.67 -23.48
N PRO A 496 31.09 34.57 -24.23
CA PRO A 496 31.31 34.54 -25.68
C PRO A 496 30.53 35.60 -26.45
N LEU A 497 31.11 36.15 -27.52
CA LEU A 497 30.52 37.23 -28.34
C LEU A 497 29.11 36.89 -28.86
N TYR A 498 28.84 35.64 -29.22
CA TYR A 498 27.52 35.24 -29.73
C TYR A 498 26.42 35.27 -28.65
N LEU A 499 26.77 35.01 -27.38
CA LEU A 499 25.85 35.13 -26.24
C LEU A 499 25.64 36.57 -25.82
N GLN A 500 26.63 37.43 -26.00
CA GLN A 500 26.51 38.87 -25.76
C GLN A 500 25.35 39.49 -26.57
N VAL A 501 25.13 39.03 -27.81
CA VAL A 501 24.01 39.47 -28.67
C VAL A 501 22.66 39.06 -28.07
N LYS A 502 22.56 37.85 -27.52
CA LYS A 502 21.32 37.38 -26.89
C LYS A 502 21.04 38.08 -25.57
N LEU A 503 22.08 38.29 -24.75
CA LEU A 503 21.97 39.07 -23.51
C LEU A 503 21.52 40.51 -23.79
N LEU A 504 22.03 41.13 -24.84
CA LEU A 504 21.62 42.48 -25.26
C LEU A 504 20.12 42.54 -25.56
N ARG A 505 19.57 41.54 -26.26
CA ARG A 505 18.12 41.46 -26.53
C ARG A 505 17.31 41.39 -25.24
N VAL A 506 17.71 40.55 -24.29
CA VAL A 506 17.03 40.47 -22.99
C VAL A 506 17.04 41.81 -22.26
N LEU A 507 18.18 42.52 -22.26
CA LEU A 507 18.31 43.83 -21.61
C LEU A 507 17.50 44.94 -22.30
N GLN A 508 17.27 44.85 -23.61
CA GLN A 508 16.57 45.87 -24.39
C GLN A 508 15.07 45.61 -24.50
N GLU A 509 14.68 44.37 -24.82
CA GLU A 509 13.31 43.97 -25.15
C GLU A 509 12.60 43.35 -23.94
N GLN A 510 13.32 42.98 -22.87
CA GLN A 510 12.77 42.26 -21.71
C GLN A 510 12.12 40.93 -22.11
N GLU A 511 12.67 40.27 -23.13
CA GLU A 511 12.18 39.00 -23.64
C GLU A 511 13.33 37.99 -23.77
N VAL A 512 13.03 36.72 -23.49
CA VAL A 512 13.96 35.60 -23.65
C VAL A 512 13.41 34.62 -24.70
N ILE A 513 14.27 34.17 -25.61
CA ILE A 513 13.92 33.15 -26.62
C ILE A 513 14.68 31.86 -26.30
N PRO A 514 13.98 30.78 -25.89
CA PRO A 514 14.61 29.49 -25.64
C PRO A 514 15.28 28.92 -26.90
N ILE A 515 16.34 28.14 -26.72
CA ILE A 515 17.02 27.45 -27.82
C ILE A 515 16.02 26.53 -28.53
N GLY A 516 16.01 26.58 -29.86
CA GLY A 516 15.09 25.80 -30.69
C GLY A 516 13.65 26.34 -30.74
N SER A 517 13.37 27.46 -30.08
CA SER A 517 12.08 28.16 -30.16
C SER A 517 12.19 29.46 -30.97
N THR A 518 11.08 29.86 -31.58
CA THR A 518 10.91 31.19 -32.22
C THR A 518 9.99 32.11 -31.42
N THR A 519 9.40 31.62 -30.34
CA THR A 519 8.46 32.39 -29.52
C THR A 519 9.21 33.13 -28.40
N PRO A 520 9.15 34.47 -28.35
CA PRO A 520 9.69 35.22 -27.23
C PRO A 520 8.83 35.04 -25.98
N ILE A 521 9.48 35.08 -24.81
CA ILE A 521 8.85 34.98 -23.49
C ILE A 521 9.20 36.26 -22.72
N PRO A 522 8.23 37.09 -22.32
CA PRO A 522 8.51 38.30 -21.54
C PRO A 522 9.03 37.94 -20.15
N VAL A 523 10.07 38.64 -19.70
CA VAL A 523 10.74 38.47 -18.40
C VAL A 523 11.09 39.81 -17.78
N ASN A 524 10.80 39.99 -16.49
CA ASN A 524 11.11 41.19 -15.72
C ASN A 524 12.23 40.92 -14.72
N VAL A 525 13.47 40.93 -15.18
CA VAL A 525 14.65 40.60 -14.36
C VAL A 525 15.56 41.82 -14.21
N GLN A 526 15.97 42.14 -12.98
CA GLN A 526 17.03 43.11 -12.75
C GLN A 526 18.39 42.41 -12.87
N ILE A 527 19.30 42.99 -13.64
CA ILE A 527 20.62 42.43 -13.90
C ILE A 527 21.67 43.11 -13.03
N ILE A 528 22.46 42.30 -12.33
CA ILE A 528 23.69 42.74 -11.66
C ILE A 528 24.84 41.97 -12.31
N ALA A 529 25.71 42.66 -13.04
CA ALA A 529 26.86 42.05 -13.69
C ALA A 529 28.13 42.32 -12.88
N ALA A 530 29.07 41.37 -12.85
CA ALA A 530 30.35 41.50 -12.18
C ALA A 530 31.52 41.10 -13.09
N THR A 531 32.64 41.81 -12.97
CA THR A 531 33.86 41.49 -13.72
C THR A 531 35.12 41.96 -12.98
N ASN A 532 36.25 41.31 -13.25
CA ASN A 532 37.60 41.76 -12.89
C ASN A 532 38.38 42.34 -14.08
N LYS A 533 37.87 42.19 -15.30
CA LYS A 533 38.46 42.76 -16.51
C LYS A 533 37.97 44.18 -16.75
N LYS A 534 38.80 45.00 -17.41
CA LYS A 534 38.42 46.33 -17.88
C LYS A 534 37.64 46.19 -19.19
N LEU A 535 36.31 46.27 -19.12
CA LEU A 535 35.43 46.05 -20.28
C LEU A 535 35.69 47.09 -21.38
N GLU A 536 36.06 48.31 -21.03
CA GLU A 536 36.40 49.37 -21.99
C GLU A 536 37.53 48.93 -22.93
N LYS A 537 38.58 48.33 -22.37
CA LYS A 537 39.70 47.80 -23.16
C LYS A 537 39.31 46.59 -24.01
N MET A 538 38.36 45.79 -23.54
CA MET A 538 37.86 44.63 -24.28
C MET A 538 37.02 45.05 -25.49
N VAL A 539 36.29 46.17 -25.36
CA VAL A 539 35.58 46.81 -26.47
C VAL A 539 36.57 47.33 -27.52
N GLU A 540 37.62 48.04 -27.10
CA GLU A 540 38.70 48.48 -28.01
C GLU A 540 39.37 47.31 -28.74
N ALA A 541 39.53 46.17 -28.06
CA ALA A 541 40.10 44.95 -28.63
C ALA A 541 39.11 44.10 -29.46
N GLY A 542 37.83 44.49 -29.57
CA GLY A 542 36.80 43.74 -30.29
C GLY A 542 36.36 42.41 -29.63
N THR A 543 36.76 42.18 -28.38
CA THR A 543 36.44 40.96 -27.61
C THR A 543 35.17 41.11 -26.77
N PHE A 544 34.64 42.32 -26.67
CA PHE A 544 33.37 42.63 -26.01
C PHE A 544 32.61 43.65 -26.86
N ARG A 545 31.28 43.49 -26.98
CA ARG A 545 30.49 44.40 -27.80
C ARG A 545 30.24 45.74 -27.11
N GLU A 546 30.41 46.82 -27.87
CA GLU A 546 30.18 48.19 -27.40
C GLU A 546 28.73 48.44 -26.96
N ASP A 547 27.75 47.94 -27.73
CA ASP A 547 26.32 48.09 -27.46
C ASP A 547 25.88 47.45 -26.11
N LEU A 548 26.40 46.26 -25.81
CA LEU A 548 26.18 45.57 -24.55
C LEU A 548 26.88 46.30 -23.39
N PHE A 549 28.10 46.79 -23.59
CA PHE A 549 28.85 47.53 -22.56
C PHE A 549 28.04 48.71 -22.05
N TYR A 550 27.48 49.55 -22.92
CA TYR A 550 26.68 50.69 -22.49
C TYR A 550 25.38 50.30 -21.76
N ARG A 551 24.78 49.14 -22.08
CA ARG A 551 23.59 48.62 -21.39
C ARG A 551 23.89 47.99 -20.03
N LEU A 552 25.11 47.49 -19.83
CA LEU A 552 25.56 46.98 -18.54
C LEU A 552 26.11 48.11 -17.64
N ASN A 553 26.84 49.06 -18.22
CA ASN A 553 27.52 50.14 -17.52
C ASN A 553 26.58 51.32 -17.17
N VAL A 554 25.34 51.03 -16.75
CA VAL A 554 24.37 52.05 -16.35
C VAL A 554 24.72 52.61 -14.97
N ILE A 555 25.01 51.72 -14.02
CA ILE A 555 25.44 52.08 -12.67
C ILE A 555 26.74 51.33 -12.35
N PRO A 556 27.92 51.92 -12.62
CA PRO A 556 29.21 51.33 -12.26
C PRO A 556 29.51 51.48 -10.77
N ILE A 557 29.89 50.38 -10.11
CA ILE A 557 30.40 50.37 -8.73
C ILE A 557 31.79 49.72 -8.72
N HIS A 558 32.81 50.51 -8.40
CA HIS A 558 34.16 50.02 -8.15
C HIS A 558 34.27 49.48 -6.74
N ILE A 559 34.70 48.22 -6.59
CA ILE A 559 35.04 47.65 -5.29
C ILE A 559 36.57 47.65 -5.13
N PRO A 560 37.12 48.42 -4.16
CA PRO A 560 38.55 48.55 -3.99
C PRO A 560 39.19 47.25 -3.52
N ALA A 561 40.43 47.04 -3.94
CA ALA A 561 41.27 45.96 -3.43
C ALA A 561 41.49 46.11 -1.93
N LEU A 562 41.79 45.01 -1.24
CA LEU A 562 41.92 44.96 0.21
C LEU A 562 43.07 45.87 0.71
N ARG A 563 44.17 45.95 -0.03
CA ARG A 563 45.27 46.91 0.20
C ARG A 563 44.89 48.39 0.14
N GLU A 564 43.74 48.72 -0.44
CA GLU A 564 43.24 50.09 -0.50
C GLU A 564 42.28 50.43 0.64
N ARG A 565 41.93 49.44 1.47
CA ARG A 565 41.02 49.52 2.62
C ARG A 565 41.60 48.70 3.78
N THR A 566 42.81 49.06 4.21
CA THR A 566 43.57 48.31 5.20
C THR A 566 42.87 48.21 6.55
N GLU A 567 42.02 49.19 6.90
CA GLU A 567 41.23 49.19 8.12
C GLU A 567 40.27 47.98 8.19
N ASP A 568 39.81 47.48 7.04
CA ASP A 568 38.93 46.31 6.97
C ASP A 568 39.67 45.00 7.23
N ILE A 569 41.00 44.94 7.06
CA ILE A 569 41.79 43.69 7.18
C ILE A 569 41.66 43.12 8.58
N SER A 570 41.90 43.94 9.59
CA SER A 570 41.84 43.53 11.00
C SER A 570 40.45 43.04 11.39
N LEU A 571 39.41 43.80 11.01
CA LEU A 571 38.03 43.43 11.31
C LEU A 571 37.62 42.13 10.61
N LEU A 572 37.99 41.95 9.34
CA LEU A 572 37.72 40.73 8.59
C LEU A 572 38.48 39.53 9.15
N ALA A 573 39.76 39.71 9.52
CA ALA A 573 40.58 38.67 10.12
C ALA A 573 39.99 38.17 11.44
N PHE A 574 39.58 39.09 12.32
CA PHE A 574 38.89 38.75 13.56
C PHE A 574 37.57 38.01 13.31
N HIS A 575 36.80 38.47 12.33
CA HIS A 575 35.54 37.81 12.01
C HIS A 575 35.74 36.36 11.54
N PHE A 576 36.64 36.13 10.60
CA PHE A 576 36.92 34.78 10.12
C PHE A 576 37.47 33.89 11.23
N LEU A 577 38.36 34.42 12.08
CA LEU A 577 38.90 33.71 13.23
C LEU A 577 37.79 33.29 14.20
N GLN A 578 36.87 34.20 14.52
CA GLN A 578 35.74 33.91 15.41
C GLN A 578 34.83 32.84 14.81
N GLN A 579 34.49 32.93 13.52
CA GLN A 579 33.69 31.92 12.84
C GLN A 579 34.35 30.54 12.88
N LEU A 580 35.67 30.47 12.72
CA LEU A 580 36.42 29.21 12.76
C LEU A 580 36.53 28.66 14.19
N ASN A 581 36.72 29.53 15.19
CA ASN A 581 36.70 29.15 16.60
C ASN A 581 35.36 28.54 17.01
N GLU A 582 34.23 29.16 16.61
CA GLU A 582 32.89 28.62 16.85
C GLU A 582 32.67 27.29 16.10
N LYS A 583 33.17 27.17 14.87
CA LYS A 583 33.03 25.96 14.04
C LYS A 583 33.82 24.77 14.58
N TYR A 584 35.02 25.00 15.09
CA TYR A 584 35.93 23.93 15.52
C TYR A 584 36.00 23.77 17.05
N ASP A 585 35.20 24.52 17.80
CA ASP A 585 35.21 24.57 19.27
C ASP A 585 36.61 24.86 19.83
N ARG A 586 37.23 25.92 19.29
CA ARG A 586 38.59 26.38 19.64
C ARG A 586 38.56 27.83 20.10
N ASN A 587 39.67 28.28 20.68
CA ASN A 587 39.82 29.65 21.18
C ASN A 587 41.15 30.27 20.74
N TYR A 588 41.39 30.30 19.42
CA TYR A 588 42.56 30.96 18.85
C TYR A 588 42.40 32.49 18.85
N HIS A 589 43.49 33.21 19.09
CA HIS A 589 43.55 34.67 19.03
C HIS A 589 44.79 35.14 18.28
N LEU A 590 44.66 36.23 17.53
CA LEU A 590 45.77 36.90 16.86
C LEU A 590 46.42 37.89 17.82
N THR A 591 47.74 37.85 17.92
CA THR A 591 48.48 38.86 18.69
C THR A 591 48.53 40.19 17.93
N PRO A 592 48.76 41.34 18.62
CA PRO A 592 48.82 42.65 17.96
C PRO A 592 49.87 42.74 16.83
N ASP A 593 51.02 42.08 17.00
CA ASP A 593 52.06 41.96 16.00
C ASP A 593 51.63 41.12 14.78
N ALA A 594 50.86 40.05 14.98
CA ALA A 594 50.30 39.26 13.89
C ALA A 594 49.33 40.07 13.02
N ILE A 595 48.52 40.92 13.64
CA ILE A 595 47.59 41.83 12.95
C ILE A 595 48.35 42.82 12.08
N ASN A 596 49.42 43.42 12.61
CA ASN A 596 50.26 44.34 11.84
C ASN A 596 50.79 43.65 10.57
N VAL A 597 51.26 42.41 10.67
CA VAL A 597 51.75 41.64 9.51
C VAL A 597 50.64 41.45 8.47
N LEU A 598 49.41 41.13 8.90
CA LEU A 598 48.26 41.01 8.00
C LEU A 598 47.92 42.34 7.31
N GLU A 599 48.00 43.47 8.02
CA GLU A 599 47.70 44.80 7.46
C GLU A 599 48.73 45.26 6.41
N PHE A 600 50.00 44.88 6.54
CA PHE A 600 51.06 45.26 5.59
C PHE A 600 51.12 44.41 4.32
N TYR A 601 50.48 43.24 4.31
CA TYR A 601 50.49 42.36 3.15
C TYR A 601 49.63 42.92 1.99
N PRO A 602 50.07 42.81 0.72
CA PRO A 602 49.35 43.41 -0.42
C PRO A 602 48.05 42.71 -0.82
N TRP A 603 47.80 41.49 -0.34
CA TRP A 603 46.58 40.69 -0.59
C TRP A 603 46.18 40.60 -2.08
N PRO A 604 47.00 40.00 -2.97
CA PRO A 604 46.66 39.81 -4.38
C PRO A 604 45.35 39.02 -4.61
N GLY A 605 44.97 38.11 -3.71
CA GLY A 605 43.69 37.40 -3.73
C GLY A 605 42.61 38.03 -2.83
N ASN A 606 42.86 39.23 -2.30
CA ASN A 606 41.93 40.04 -1.52
C ASN A 606 41.31 39.27 -0.34
N VAL A 607 40.00 39.42 -0.10
CA VAL A 607 39.30 38.83 1.05
C VAL A 607 39.30 37.30 0.97
N ARG A 608 39.25 36.73 -0.23
CA ARG A 608 39.30 35.27 -0.43
C ARG A 608 40.64 34.68 0.04
N GLU A 609 41.75 35.36 -0.26
CA GLU A 609 43.06 34.97 0.22
C GLU A 609 43.17 35.15 1.74
N LEU A 610 42.72 36.28 2.29
CA LEU A 610 42.69 36.51 3.73
C LEU A 610 41.96 35.40 4.47
N GLN A 611 40.74 35.05 4.03
CA GLN A 611 39.96 33.97 4.61
C GLN A 611 40.72 32.63 4.60
N ASN A 612 41.31 32.27 3.45
CA ASN A 612 42.07 31.03 3.30
C ASN A 612 43.32 30.99 4.20
N ILE A 613 44.01 32.13 4.37
CA ILE A 613 45.18 32.22 5.25
C ILE A 613 44.76 32.09 6.72
N ILE A 614 43.71 32.78 7.16
CA ILE A 614 43.20 32.65 8.53
C ILE A 614 42.75 31.21 8.82
N GLU A 615 42.06 30.55 7.88
CA GLU A 615 41.70 29.14 8.01
C GLU A 615 42.93 28.25 8.17
N ARG A 616 43.94 28.43 7.32
CA ARG A 616 45.20 27.67 7.40
C ARG A 616 45.93 27.89 8.73
N LEU A 617 45.94 29.11 9.25
CA LEU A 617 46.52 29.43 10.56
C LEU A 617 45.82 28.68 11.68
N VAL A 618 44.47 28.71 11.71
CA VAL A 618 43.68 28.00 12.73
C VAL A 618 43.88 26.49 12.69
N VAL A 619 43.95 25.90 11.50
CA VAL A 619 44.12 24.45 11.32
C VAL A 619 45.52 23.98 11.71
N THR A 620 46.54 24.81 11.54
CA THR A 620 47.95 24.42 11.73
C THR A 620 48.52 24.89 13.08
N ALA A 621 47.84 25.78 13.79
CA ALA A 621 48.36 26.35 15.04
C ALA A 621 48.32 25.34 16.19
N ASP A 622 49.49 25.03 16.74
CA ASP A 622 49.64 24.20 17.95
C ASP A 622 49.26 24.94 19.23
N HIS A 623 49.37 26.28 19.23
CA HIS A 623 49.07 27.13 20.39
C HIS A 623 47.89 28.07 20.12
N PRO A 624 47.03 28.35 21.11
CA PRO A 624 45.93 29.31 20.97
C PRO A 624 46.33 30.73 20.56
N ALA A 625 47.59 31.12 20.75
CA ALA A 625 48.10 32.45 20.40
C ALA A 625 48.84 32.39 19.07
N ILE A 626 48.29 33.03 18.04
CA ILE A 626 48.89 33.12 16.71
C ILE A 626 49.72 34.41 16.64
N ASN A 627 51.05 34.27 16.58
CA ASN A 627 52.01 35.36 16.58
C ASN A 627 52.45 35.80 15.16
N ALA A 628 53.17 36.91 15.05
CA ALA A 628 53.65 37.45 13.77
C ALA A 628 54.56 36.48 13.00
N GLU A 629 55.40 35.72 13.70
CA GLU A 629 56.33 34.76 13.10
C GLU A 629 55.54 33.67 12.37
N PHE A 630 54.57 33.07 13.05
CA PHE A 630 53.70 32.04 12.48
C PHE A 630 52.91 32.57 11.29
N VAL A 631 52.31 33.77 11.38
CA VAL A 631 51.61 34.38 10.24
C VAL A 631 52.56 34.60 9.04
N SER A 632 53.78 35.04 9.30
CA SER A 632 54.78 35.33 8.27
C SER A 632 55.22 34.08 7.50
N GLU A 633 55.27 32.91 8.14
CA GLU A 633 55.56 31.63 7.49
C GLU A 633 54.54 31.31 6.37
N PHE A 634 53.27 31.67 6.56
CA PHE A 634 52.21 31.39 5.60
C PHE A 634 52.00 32.49 4.55
N LEU A 635 52.53 33.68 4.76
CA LEU A 635 52.52 34.78 3.77
C LEU A 635 53.73 34.73 2.83
N SER A 636 54.76 33.96 3.20
CA SER A 636 56.04 33.90 2.52
C SER A 636 56.15 32.65 1.65
N THR A 637 55.67 32.73 0.42
CA THR A 637 56.10 31.76 -0.62
C THR A 637 56.53 32.40 -1.93
N ASN A 638 56.51 33.73 -2.10
CA ASN A 638 57.10 34.38 -3.30
C ASN A 638 57.34 35.91 -3.22
N TYR A 639 57.13 36.57 -2.07
CA TYR A 639 57.57 37.96 -1.89
C TYR A 639 58.86 37.95 -1.09
N GLU A 640 60.00 38.09 -1.78
CA GLU A 640 61.27 38.41 -1.14
C GLU A 640 61.04 39.51 -0.10
N HIS A 641 61.48 39.27 1.13
CA HIS A 641 61.46 40.24 2.21
C HIS A 641 62.10 41.56 1.75
N LYS A 642 61.31 42.46 1.18
CA LYS A 642 61.65 43.87 1.11
C LYS A 642 61.65 44.36 2.55
N LYS A 643 62.83 44.29 3.15
CA LYS A 643 63.27 44.88 4.43
C LYS A 643 62.13 45.68 5.09
N LEU A 644 61.47 45.07 6.07
CA LEU A 644 60.52 45.75 6.95
C LEU A 644 61.17 47.07 7.40
N LYS A 645 60.61 48.19 6.94
CA LYS A 645 61.08 49.52 7.36
C LYS A 645 60.45 49.82 8.74
N PRO A 646 61.20 50.40 9.68
CA PRO A 646 60.64 50.79 10.97
C PRO A 646 59.47 51.77 10.75
N VAL A 647 58.34 51.51 11.43
CA VAL A 647 57.12 52.32 11.35
C VAL A 647 57.29 53.54 12.24
N VAL A 648 57.32 54.73 11.64
CA VAL A 648 57.39 56.01 12.36
C VAL A 648 55.99 56.58 12.49
N THR A 649 55.41 56.55 13.70
CA THR A 649 54.02 56.95 13.98
C THR A 649 53.83 58.45 14.20
N ARG A 650 54.90 59.18 14.52
CA ARG A 650 54.92 60.64 14.71
C ARG A 650 56.29 61.21 14.36
N VAL A 651 56.34 62.48 13.96
CA VAL A 651 57.61 63.18 13.74
C VAL A 651 58.28 63.40 15.09
N ILE A 652 59.45 62.80 15.27
CA ILE A 652 60.38 63.07 16.37
C ILE A 652 61.70 63.58 15.77
N PRO A 653 62.54 64.31 16.53
CA PRO A 653 63.88 64.67 16.08
C PRO A 653 64.64 63.44 15.57
N LEU A 654 65.30 63.58 14.41
CA LEU A 654 65.95 62.46 13.71
C LEU A 654 66.94 61.71 14.62
N GLN A 655 67.67 62.45 15.46
CA GLN A 655 68.64 61.87 16.37
C GLN A 655 67.97 60.98 17.42
N GLU A 656 66.82 61.39 17.96
CA GLU A 656 66.05 60.58 18.92
C GLU A 656 65.49 59.31 18.27
N ALA A 657 65.04 59.39 17.01
CA ALA A 657 64.58 58.21 16.27
C ALA A 657 65.70 57.18 16.06
N VAL A 658 66.89 57.66 15.70
CA VAL A 658 68.07 56.81 15.50
C VAL A 658 68.49 56.17 16.82
N ASP A 659 68.59 56.96 17.89
CA ASP A 659 69.02 56.48 19.21
C ASP A 659 68.03 55.44 19.77
N TYR A 660 66.72 55.65 19.60
CA TYR A 660 65.68 54.72 20.05
C TYR A 660 65.74 53.38 19.31
N VAL A 661 65.85 53.41 17.98
CA VAL A 661 65.98 52.19 17.16
C VAL A 661 67.30 51.47 17.49
N GLU A 662 68.38 52.21 17.69
CA GLU A 662 69.69 51.65 18.04
C GLU A 662 69.68 50.98 19.42
N GLU A 663 69.05 51.59 20.42
CA GLU A 663 68.87 50.99 21.75
C GLU A 663 68.11 49.67 21.65
N GLN A 664 66.98 49.64 20.94
CA GLN A 664 66.19 48.43 20.77
C GLN A 664 67.00 47.30 20.11
N LEU A 665 67.69 47.59 19.01
CA LEU A 665 68.50 46.60 18.30
C LEU A 665 69.65 46.05 19.16
N ILE A 666 70.30 46.90 19.97
CA ILE A 666 71.38 46.49 20.85
C ILE A 666 70.87 45.61 22.00
N VAL A 667 69.73 45.98 22.60
CA VAL A 667 69.10 45.17 23.66
C VAL A 667 68.65 43.82 23.11
N MET A 668 67.96 43.78 21.97
CA MET A 668 67.51 42.54 21.33
C MET A 668 68.70 41.64 20.95
N ALA A 669 69.75 42.19 20.36
CA ALA A 669 70.93 41.41 20.00
C ALA A 669 71.68 40.87 21.23
N MET A 670 71.74 41.63 22.32
CA MET A 670 72.36 41.17 23.56
C MET A 670 71.53 40.09 24.26
N ASP A 671 70.20 40.19 24.23
CA ASP A 671 69.30 39.20 24.81
C ASP A 671 69.35 37.86 24.03
N GLN A 672 69.32 37.94 22.69
CA GLN A 672 69.34 36.77 21.82
C GLN A 672 70.69 36.06 21.78
N TYR A 673 71.81 36.78 21.67
CA TYR A 673 73.13 36.19 21.44
C TYR A 673 73.99 36.09 22.71
N LYS A 674 73.56 36.71 23.82
CA LYS A 674 74.14 36.69 25.19
C LYS A 674 75.61 37.11 25.33
N THR A 675 76.30 37.39 24.23
CA THR A 675 77.73 37.71 24.17
C THR A 675 77.94 38.88 23.23
N THR A 676 78.76 39.85 23.65
CA THR A 676 79.00 41.08 22.88
C THR A 676 79.62 40.81 21.51
N THR A 677 80.41 39.75 21.37
CA THR A 677 81.05 39.36 20.11
C THR A 677 80.05 38.83 19.08
N LYS A 678 79.08 38.00 19.49
CA LYS A 678 78.05 37.47 18.59
C LYS A 678 77.01 38.54 18.24
N ALA A 679 76.62 39.36 19.22
CA ALA A 679 75.73 40.50 19.01
C ALA A 679 76.33 41.52 18.02
N ALA A 680 77.62 41.83 18.15
CA ALA A 680 78.34 42.72 17.23
C ALA A 680 78.37 42.19 15.79
N LYS A 681 78.62 40.88 15.63
CA LYS A 681 78.59 40.23 14.32
C LYS A 681 77.19 40.27 13.68
N ALA A 682 76.14 40.07 14.47
CA ALA A 682 74.76 40.13 13.99
C ALA A 682 74.32 41.56 13.60
N LEU A 683 74.78 42.57 14.34
CA LEU A 683 74.47 43.98 14.10
C LEU A 683 75.38 44.66 13.06
N GLY A 684 76.47 44.00 12.63
CA GLY A 684 77.41 44.56 11.67
C GLY A 684 78.27 45.71 12.20
N ILE A 685 78.44 45.81 13.53
CA ILE A 685 79.26 46.85 14.20
C ILE A 685 80.38 46.24 15.04
N SER A 686 81.31 47.04 15.55
CA SER A 686 82.42 46.54 16.37
C SER A 686 81.94 46.04 17.74
N GLN A 687 82.63 45.03 18.31
CA GLN A 687 82.38 44.54 19.67
C GLN A 687 82.45 45.67 20.72
N SER A 688 83.44 46.56 20.58
CA SER A 688 83.60 47.74 21.44
C SER A 688 82.40 48.68 21.37
N SER A 689 81.79 48.84 20.19
CA SER A 689 80.61 49.69 19.99
C SER A 689 79.37 49.11 20.67
N VAL A 690 79.13 47.80 20.54
CA VAL A 690 78.04 47.10 21.26
C VAL A 690 78.24 47.22 22.76
N SER A 691 79.46 46.93 23.26
CA SER A 691 79.74 46.97 24.70
C SER A 691 79.53 48.37 25.29
N ARG A 692 80.03 49.42 24.61
CA ARG A 692 79.89 50.81 25.07
C ARG A 692 78.44 51.25 25.09
N LYS A 693 77.69 50.96 24.03
CA LYS A 693 76.27 51.35 23.91
C LYS A 693 75.40 50.55 24.88
N TYR A 694 75.64 49.24 25.05
CA TYR A 694 74.91 48.41 26.01
C TYR A 694 75.15 48.83 27.47
N GLN A 695 76.40 49.17 27.83
CA GLN A 695 76.68 49.70 29.18
C GLN A 695 76.03 51.06 29.42
N LYS A 696 76.02 51.95 28.42
CA LYS A 696 75.32 53.23 28.52
C LYS A 696 73.81 53.03 28.75
N ILE A 697 73.18 52.10 28.03
CA ILE A 697 71.76 51.75 28.21
C ILE A 697 71.50 51.18 29.61
N LEU A 698 72.40 50.33 30.13
CA LEU A 698 72.29 49.78 31.49
C LEU A 698 72.47 50.84 32.58
N SER A 699 73.37 51.80 32.39
CA SER A 699 73.57 52.91 33.33
C SER A 699 72.39 53.87 33.31
N ASP A 700 71.87 54.21 32.14
CA ASP A 700 70.73 55.12 31.99
C ASP A 700 69.46 54.50 32.61
N LYS A 701 69.29 53.17 32.55
CA LYS A 701 68.21 52.45 33.25
C LYS A 701 68.40 52.35 34.77
N HIS A 702 69.64 52.23 35.26
CA HIS A 702 69.92 52.26 36.70
C HIS A 702 69.62 53.64 37.32
N ILE A 703 69.97 54.72 36.62
CA ILE A 703 69.69 56.10 37.06
C ILE A 703 68.18 56.35 37.14
N GLN A 704 67.38 55.84 36.19
CA GLN A 704 65.91 55.94 36.25
C GLN A 704 65.28 55.12 37.38
N MET A 705 65.88 54.01 37.82
CA MET A 705 65.37 53.23 38.96
C MET A 705 65.73 53.86 40.31
N GLU A 706 66.89 54.52 40.43
CA GLU A 706 67.27 55.26 41.64
C GLU A 706 66.39 56.51 41.87
N ASP A 707 66.05 57.25 40.80
CA ASP A 707 65.15 58.42 40.87
C ASP A 707 63.70 58.05 41.27
N PHE A 708 63.25 56.83 40.98
CA PHE A 708 61.94 56.33 41.43
C PHE A 708 61.96 55.80 42.87
N SER A 709 63.13 55.40 43.40
CA SER A 709 63.29 54.97 44.79
C SER A 709 63.53 56.11 45.78
N SER A 710 63.73 57.34 45.27
CA SER A 710 64.06 58.55 46.03
C SER A 710 62.91 59.58 46.12
N ARG A 711 61.68 59.21 45.73
CA ARG A 711 60.48 60.06 45.80
C ARG A 711 59.38 59.49 46.67
#